data_AF-A0A7X9A1V5-F1
#
_entry.id   AF-A0A7X9A1V5-F1
#
_cell.length_a   1.000
_cell.length_b   1.000
_cell.length_c   1.000
_cell.angle_alpha   90.00
_cell.angle_beta   90.00
_cell.angle_gamma   90.00
#
_symmetry.space_group_name_H-M   'P 1'
#
loop_
_entity.id
_entity.type
_entity.pdbx_description
1 polymer ?
#
loop_
_entity_poly.entity_id
_entity_poly.type
_entity_poly.pdbx_seq_one_letter_code
_entity_poly.pdbx_strand_id
1 'polypeptide(L)'
;MSKREDDIQTPENPENKRRRNDQLRKPKLRQPSLLENDKDTPAQPLRPKRIDADTHPTPSITNIRRINDHLFLQRRSPNKEIPEQKIDNAFSPDKEDAPAHSLDVKLDRSISVQEQSADPADKTTRAPSSHKVVDLTSINESTRPAAESPAEKTDKNRTRHDSPGTRTESTQTSISDDGYTPRHADFLPQTEDFYDYIPDEGHTRHAAPLPQTEYFYDNIPDEGHTRHADSYANDLRIDNITAAEQLQEEIDNLLDDRKFKAYRRDLRKRVSGKPTRSSSVISVPSALLSGVKKTFFAVFIIFLVVFFFFLSFGFGIMSGYLATAKPFEITDIKKTYDATYVYDRNGDVSAVLTGSQNMLREYVPYAEFHETYIDDAFIAIEDERFETHSGIDPKRIASAMGNLLLNFGGDSPSHGGSTITQQVVKMMSGADARSAQRKIQEWERAITLEKRLSKEKIMELFVNLVPMSNHYVGIQAASKAYFGKNVSELDLAECAFLAGIPNLPSIYNPWTEHGKRNTLRRMRSTLAKMLELGKITQAEYETAINRELIIRDPQDTDTTSEIHSYFVEAVIEQVRSELISKRGYSATLADIAIFQQGLHIETTMDPYIQKIAETTFQKKELMMTNYEAMPDMPQKPQASITVISNLPETRGQVVALVGGFGEKKTNFGFNRATQAYRQPGSSIKPILEYAPAMDLGIITAGTILIDEPKYFDPHNPEVAWPNNSGNVYRGPITVRQAIRQSVNTIAVEVYVKMLTPQLGLSYLKRLGIDRTKETQPAGALGAFSHGVTSMELAGAYTALANNGLFTEPYLFTRVLDADGKILLEHTPSFEQVFREETADIMTDILVETLENASWIAPYARLDTQKAAG
;
A
#
# COMPACT_ATOMS: atom_id res chain seq x y z
N MET A 1 -72.03 -34.66 22.24
CA MET A 1 -71.23 -35.18 23.37
C MET A 1 -70.12 -34.16 23.62
N SER A 2 -70.16 -33.42 24.73
CA SER A 2 -69.47 -33.73 26.01
C SER A 2 -67.99 -33.36 25.98
N LYS A 3 -67.45 -32.46 26.82
CA LYS A 3 -68.03 -31.66 27.93
C LYS A 3 -67.05 -30.54 28.36
N ARG A 4 -67.55 -29.30 28.58
CA ARG A 4 -67.24 -28.38 29.72
C ARG A 4 -65.81 -27.81 29.89
N GLU A 5 -65.49 -26.78 30.70
CA GLU A 5 -66.10 -25.56 31.34
C GLU A 5 -64.88 -24.81 31.98
N ASP A 6 -64.72 -23.50 32.21
CA ASP A 6 -65.27 -22.18 31.78
C ASP A 6 -64.17 -21.12 32.17
N ASP A 7 -63.70 -20.17 31.33
CA ASP A 7 -64.19 -18.80 31.03
C ASP A 7 -63.56 -17.64 31.89
N ILE A 8 -63.72 -16.36 31.47
CA ILE A 8 -63.53 -15.06 32.19
C ILE A 8 -62.16 -14.31 32.12
N GLN A 9 -62.25 -12.96 32.20
CA GLN A 9 -61.28 -11.91 31.77
C GLN A 9 -60.68 -11.03 32.91
N THR A 10 -59.40 -10.60 32.81
CA THR A 10 -58.83 -9.27 33.25
C THR A 10 -59.00 -8.83 34.75
N PRO A 11 -58.60 -7.62 35.24
CA PRO A 11 -57.70 -6.53 34.75
C PRO A 11 -56.63 -6.01 35.77
N GLU A 12 -55.87 -4.97 35.35
CA GLU A 12 -55.37 -3.82 36.15
C GLU A 12 -54.30 -3.91 37.28
N ASN A 13 -53.88 -2.71 37.71
CA ASN A 13 -52.72 -2.31 38.53
C ASN A 13 -53.15 -1.70 39.88
N PRO A 14 -52.30 -1.73 40.93
CA PRO A 14 -52.28 -0.59 41.87
C PRO A 14 -50.89 -0.11 42.36
N GLU A 15 -50.88 1.15 42.80
CA GLU A 15 -49.79 1.88 43.48
C GLU A 15 -49.29 1.16 44.80
N ASN A 16 -48.24 1.55 45.56
CA ASN A 16 -48.08 2.91 46.12
C ASN A 16 -46.82 3.30 46.94
N LYS A 17 -46.38 4.57 46.78
CA LYS A 17 -45.88 5.55 47.79
C LYS A 17 -44.80 5.07 48.80
N ARG A 18 -43.58 5.65 48.89
CA ARG A 18 -43.14 7.04 49.26
C ARG A 18 -41.58 7.13 49.11
N ARG A 19 -40.80 8.24 49.30
CA ARG A 19 -40.97 9.64 49.77
C ARG A 19 -39.83 10.56 49.26
N ARG A 20 -40.15 11.81 48.89
CA ARG A 20 -39.55 13.16 49.21
C ARG A 20 -38.14 13.27 49.85
N ASN A 21 -37.32 14.31 49.61
CA ASN A 21 -37.56 15.67 49.04
C ASN A 21 -36.25 16.38 48.55
N ASP A 22 -36.35 17.27 47.55
CA ASP A 22 -35.88 18.69 47.43
C ASP A 22 -34.57 19.20 48.13
N GLN A 23 -33.80 20.19 47.62
CA GLN A 23 -33.91 21.08 46.44
C GLN A 23 -32.59 21.82 46.06
N LEU A 24 -32.41 22.13 44.76
CA LEU A 24 -31.77 23.30 44.09
C LEU A 24 -30.73 24.22 44.83
N ARG A 25 -29.54 24.45 44.22
CA ARG A 25 -29.07 25.73 43.57
C ARG A 25 -27.56 25.79 43.22
N LYS A 26 -27.20 26.50 42.14
CA LYS A 26 -25.87 27.11 41.82
C LYS A 26 -26.00 28.67 41.98
N PRO A 27 -25.01 29.57 41.68
CA PRO A 27 -23.55 29.46 41.37
C PRO A 27 -22.63 30.51 42.09
N LYS A 28 -21.32 30.54 41.73
CA LYS A 28 -20.38 31.71 41.56
C LYS A 28 -19.09 31.80 42.43
N LEU A 29 -17.95 31.74 41.73
CA LEU A 29 -16.76 32.64 41.76
C LEU A 29 -16.34 33.37 43.06
N ARG A 30 -15.10 33.11 43.54
CA ARG A 30 -14.02 34.11 43.75
C ARG A 30 -12.67 33.50 44.21
N GLN A 31 -11.56 34.14 43.82
CA GLN A 31 -10.21 34.14 44.45
C GLN A 31 -9.94 35.58 45.00
N PRO A 32 -8.73 36.00 45.47
CA PRO A 32 -7.58 35.30 46.11
C PRO A 32 -7.09 35.96 47.43
N SER A 33 -6.17 35.32 48.16
CA SER A 33 -5.14 35.94 49.05
C SER A 33 -4.12 34.86 49.48
N LEU A 34 -2.79 34.95 49.34
CA LEU A 34 -1.76 35.96 49.69
C LEU A 34 -1.33 35.99 51.18
N LEU A 35 -0.02 36.25 51.38
CA LEU A 35 0.73 36.46 52.65
C LEU A 35 1.02 35.18 53.48
N GLU A 36 2.17 35.00 54.16
CA GLU A 36 3.54 35.52 53.98
C GLU A 36 4.53 34.69 54.86
N ASN A 37 5.86 34.93 54.72
CA ASN A 37 6.96 34.87 55.71
C ASN A 37 6.81 33.98 57.00
N ASP A 38 7.83 33.25 57.48
CA ASP A 38 9.19 33.76 57.67
C ASP A 38 10.31 32.69 57.91
N LYS A 39 11.57 33.18 57.82
CA LYS A 39 12.88 32.76 58.40
C LYS A 39 12.91 31.58 59.41
N ASP A 40 13.97 30.77 59.53
CA ASP A 40 15.34 31.23 59.86
C ASP A 40 16.49 30.18 59.64
N THR A 41 17.74 30.60 59.92
CA THR A 41 19.01 29.80 59.84
C THR A 41 19.59 29.61 61.29
N PRO A 42 20.81 29.07 61.61
CA PRO A 42 21.97 28.58 60.81
C PRO A 42 22.67 27.26 61.31
N ALA A 43 23.85 26.99 60.73
CA ALA A 43 25.08 26.40 61.34
C ALA A 43 25.51 24.93 61.02
N GLN A 44 26.82 24.83 60.72
CA GLN A 44 27.71 23.66 60.64
C GLN A 44 28.22 23.28 62.09
N PRO A 45 28.97 22.16 62.39
CA PRO A 45 30.13 21.66 61.61
C PRO A 45 30.65 20.19 61.80
N LEU A 46 31.87 19.96 61.23
CA LEU A 46 32.94 18.99 61.58
C LEU A 46 33.05 17.61 60.89
N ARG A 47 34.32 17.16 60.79
CA ARG A 47 34.81 15.84 60.31
C ARG A 47 35.45 15.05 61.46
N PRO A 48 35.56 13.72 61.33
CA PRO A 48 36.89 13.05 61.35
C PRO A 48 36.98 11.91 60.30
N LYS A 49 38.09 11.19 60.07
CA LYS A 49 39.53 11.54 59.94
C LYS A 49 40.24 10.41 59.14
N ARG A 50 41.49 10.61 58.72
CA ARG A 50 42.33 9.71 57.88
C ARG A 50 43.13 8.67 58.69
N ILE A 51 43.58 7.61 58.01
CA ILE A 51 44.87 6.92 58.23
C ILE A 51 45.55 6.72 56.85
N ASP A 52 46.87 6.80 56.78
CA ASP A 52 47.75 6.72 55.59
C ASP A 52 48.86 5.64 55.85
N ALA A 53 49.90 5.34 55.04
CA ALA A 53 50.55 6.00 53.90
C ALA A 53 51.39 5.00 53.03
N ASP A 54 52.43 5.50 52.34
CA ASP A 54 53.65 4.81 51.84
C ASP A 54 53.56 3.86 50.61
N THR A 55 54.49 3.86 49.63
CA THR A 55 55.63 4.76 49.31
C THR A 55 55.97 4.80 47.79
N HIS A 56 56.79 5.78 47.38
CA HIS A 56 57.34 6.06 46.02
C HIS A 56 58.68 5.31 45.74
N PRO A 57 59.35 5.34 44.53
CA PRO A 57 59.39 6.43 43.52
C PRO A 57 59.56 6.09 42.01
N THR A 58 59.67 7.16 41.19
CA THR A 58 60.10 7.16 39.77
C THR A 58 61.40 7.96 39.55
N PRO A 59 62.11 7.73 38.43
CA PRO A 59 62.47 8.82 37.51
C PRO A 59 62.26 8.42 36.02
N SER A 60 62.05 9.27 34.99
CA SER A 60 62.41 10.69 34.68
C SER A 60 63.82 10.88 34.09
N ILE A 61 64.12 11.65 33.03
CA ILE A 61 63.40 12.36 31.93
C ILE A 61 64.43 12.65 30.80
N THR A 62 64.07 12.65 29.50
CA THR A 62 64.72 13.40 28.37
C THR A 62 64.05 13.05 27.01
N ASN A 63 63.85 13.94 26.00
CA ASN A 63 63.69 15.40 25.98
C ASN A 63 63.11 15.94 24.62
N ILE A 64 62.60 17.18 24.60
CA ILE A 64 62.56 18.16 23.46
C ILE A 64 61.49 18.06 22.31
N ARG A 65 60.62 19.09 22.27
CA ARG A 65 59.98 19.89 21.15
C ARG A 65 59.07 19.28 20.03
N ARG A 66 57.77 19.53 20.19
CA ARG A 66 56.82 20.37 19.36
C ARG A 66 57.12 20.70 17.86
N ILE A 67 56.10 20.45 16.99
CA ILE A 67 55.34 21.38 16.08
C ILE A 67 56.17 22.16 15.01
N ASN A 68 55.88 22.19 13.68
CA ASN A 68 54.62 22.54 12.97
C ASN A 68 54.59 22.13 11.45
N ASP A 69 53.48 22.41 10.75
CA ASP A 69 53.29 22.26 9.29
C ASP A 69 53.99 23.31 8.39
N HIS A 70 54.31 22.96 7.11
CA HIS A 70 53.81 23.63 5.87
C HIS A 70 54.55 23.27 4.54
N LEU A 71 53.81 22.67 3.59
CA LEU A 71 53.72 22.89 2.12
C LEU A 71 54.93 23.15 1.15
N PHE A 72 54.83 22.44 0.01
CA PHE A 72 54.99 22.83 -1.43
C PHE A 72 56.30 22.62 -2.26
N LEU A 73 56.06 22.26 -3.55
CA LEU A 73 56.95 22.17 -4.75
C LEU A 73 57.85 20.91 -4.85
N GLN A 74 58.16 20.31 -6.03
CA GLN A 74 57.95 20.71 -7.45
C GLN A 74 58.02 19.52 -8.48
N ARG A 75 57.44 19.69 -9.69
CA ARG A 75 57.78 19.13 -11.04
C ARG A 75 57.06 17.89 -11.66
N ARG A 76 56.35 18.21 -12.77
CA ARG A 76 56.43 17.67 -14.17
C ARG A 76 55.69 16.37 -14.61
N SER A 77 54.67 16.61 -15.44
CA SER A 77 54.16 15.82 -16.60
C SER A 77 55.15 15.90 -17.82
N PRO A 78 54.89 15.42 -19.08
CA PRO A 78 53.59 15.27 -19.78
C PRO A 78 53.38 14.07 -20.76
N ASN A 79 52.20 14.07 -21.40
CA ASN A 79 51.76 13.24 -22.54
C ASN A 79 52.60 13.39 -23.82
N LYS A 80 52.26 12.61 -24.86
CA LYS A 80 52.35 13.04 -26.27
C LYS A 80 51.16 12.54 -27.11
N GLU A 81 51.02 13.06 -28.34
CA GLU A 81 49.77 13.16 -29.10
C GLU A 81 49.70 12.28 -30.37
N ILE A 82 48.53 12.31 -31.03
CA ILE A 82 48.14 11.64 -32.30
C ILE A 82 48.81 12.33 -33.52
N PRO A 83 48.82 11.74 -34.75
CA PRO A 83 47.68 11.96 -35.68
C PRO A 83 47.40 10.91 -36.81
N GLU A 84 46.18 11.01 -37.35
CA GLU A 84 45.77 10.88 -38.78
C GLU A 84 45.55 9.54 -39.56
N GLN A 85 44.52 9.60 -40.43
CA GLN A 85 44.26 8.83 -41.69
C GLN A 85 43.87 7.32 -41.61
N LYS A 86 43.05 6.74 -42.50
CA LYS A 86 41.94 7.21 -43.40
C LYS A 86 41.24 5.98 -44.06
N ILE A 87 40.08 6.18 -44.72
CA ILE A 87 39.50 5.39 -45.84
C ILE A 87 38.70 4.09 -45.54
N ASP A 88 37.42 4.17 -45.95
CA ASP A 88 36.48 3.23 -46.59
C ASP A 88 35.91 1.92 -45.99
N ASN A 89 34.62 1.74 -46.34
CA ASN A 89 33.80 0.54 -46.21
C ASN A 89 34.20 -0.56 -47.22
N ALA A 90 33.85 -1.83 -46.96
CA ALA A 90 32.86 -2.60 -47.74
C ALA A 90 32.89 -4.13 -47.47
N PHE A 91 31.93 -4.84 -48.08
CA PHE A 91 31.83 -6.30 -48.30
C PHE A 91 31.45 -7.26 -47.15
N SER A 92 30.20 -7.71 -47.24
CA SER A 92 29.73 -9.09 -47.06
C SER A 92 29.47 -9.65 -48.49
N PRO A 93 29.26 -10.96 -48.78
CA PRO A 93 29.13 -12.12 -47.88
C PRO A 93 30.04 -13.32 -48.28
N ASP A 94 29.84 -14.45 -47.57
CA ASP A 94 29.92 -15.88 -47.99
C ASP A 94 30.54 -16.72 -46.85
N LYS A 95 30.39 -18.05 -46.74
CA LYS A 95 29.33 -19.05 -46.96
C LYS A 95 30.03 -20.43 -46.76
N GLU A 96 29.27 -21.49 -46.45
CA GLU A 96 29.78 -22.87 -46.27
C GLU A 96 30.75 -23.04 -45.06
N ASP A 97 30.79 -24.16 -44.32
CA ASP A 97 30.01 -25.40 -44.41
C ASP A 97 29.79 -26.05 -43.02
N ALA A 98 28.94 -27.08 -42.92
CA ALA A 98 28.68 -27.85 -41.69
C ALA A 98 29.64 -29.08 -41.56
N PRO A 99 29.76 -29.74 -40.38
CA PRO A 99 28.71 -30.69 -39.95
C PRO A 99 28.47 -30.75 -38.43
N ALA A 100 27.39 -31.46 -38.03
CA ALA A 100 27.11 -31.83 -36.64
C ALA A 100 27.55 -33.27 -36.33
N HIS A 101 27.80 -33.58 -35.06
CA HIS A 101 27.92 -34.95 -34.57
C HIS A 101 27.18 -35.12 -33.23
N SER A 102 26.11 -35.92 -33.27
CA SER A 102 25.53 -36.57 -32.10
C SER A 102 26.12 -37.97 -31.92
N LEU A 103 25.93 -38.57 -30.74
CA LEU A 103 26.19 -39.98 -30.51
C LEU A 103 25.20 -40.54 -29.47
N ASP A 104 24.25 -41.34 -29.96
CA ASP A 104 23.29 -42.07 -29.11
C ASP A 104 23.95 -43.26 -28.40
N VAL A 105 23.38 -43.65 -27.25
CA VAL A 105 23.42 -45.03 -26.77
C VAL A 105 22.01 -45.61 -26.83
N LYS A 106 21.85 -46.67 -27.63
CA LYS A 106 20.56 -47.32 -27.91
C LYS A 106 20.05 -48.12 -26.72
N LEU A 107 18.73 -48.33 -26.68
CA LEU A 107 18.23 -49.69 -26.52
C LEU A 107 16.97 -49.96 -27.38
N ASP A 108 17.09 -51.04 -28.13
CA ASP A 108 16.10 -51.69 -29.01
C ASP A 108 15.05 -52.46 -28.15
N ARG A 109 13.82 -52.83 -28.58
CA ARG A 109 13.13 -52.83 -29.88
C ARG A 109 11.61 -53.09 -29.69
N SER A 110 10.83 -53.01 -30.80
CA SER A 110 9.61 -53.80 -31.12
C SER A 110 8.26 -53.48 -30.41
N ILE A 111 7.08 -53.54 -31.07
CA ILE A 111 6.73 -53.82 -32.49
C ILE A 111 5.33 -53.25 -32.87
N SER A 112 5.10 -52.98 -34.17
CA SER A 112 3.84 -52.68 -34.93
C SER A 112 2.58 -52.18 -34.18
N VAL A 113 2.05 -50.97 -34.45
CA VAL A 113 1.31 -50.53 -35.67
C VAL A 113 -0.04 -51.22 -35.88
N GLN A 114 -1.15 -50.46 -35.72
CA GLN A 114 -2.09 -50.17 -36.82
C GLN A 114 -3.06 -49.00 -36.48
N GLU A 115 -3.21 -48.04 -37.40
CA GLU A 115 -4.36 -47.12 -37.43
C GLU A 115 -5.48 -47.73 -38.29
N GLN A 116 -6.76 -47.39 -38.04
CA GLN A 116 -7.60 -46.68 -39.03
C GLN A 116 -9.06 -46.43 -38.60
N SER A 117 -9.45 -45.15 -38.64
CA SER A 117 -10.71 -44.62 -39.22
C SER A 117 -12.09 -44.82 -38.56
N ALA A 118 -12.99 -43.91 -38.99
CA ALA A 118 -14.46 -43.92 -38.97
C ALA A 118 -15.19 -43.23 -37.78
N ASP A 119 -16.17 -42.42 -38.18
CA ASP A 119 -17.05 -41.50 -37.43
C ASP A 119 -18.51 -41.70 -37.97
N PRO A 120 -19.54 -40.91 -37.61
CA PRO A 120 -20.40 -41.03 -36.43
C PRO A 120 -21.86 -41.49 -36.72
N ALA A 121 -22.55 -42.05 -35.71
CA ALA A 121 -24.02 -42.24 -35.62
C ALA A 121 -24.39 -42.86 -34.23
N ASP A 122 -25.58 -42.71 -33.61
CA ASP A 122 -26.69 -41.74 -33.70
C ASP A 122 -27.54 -41.80 -32.39
N LYS A 123 -28.55 -40.93 -32.22
CA LYS A 123 -29.63 -40.84 -31.18
C LYS A 123 -29.98 -42.17 -30.42
N THR A 124 -30.39 -42.20 -29.15
CA THR A 124 -31.68 -41.62 -28.62
C THR A 124 -31.88 -41.70 -27.09
N THR A 125 -32.40 -40.61 -26.50
CA THR A 125 -33.47 -40.49 -25.45
C THR A 125 -33.41 -41.11 -24.03
N ARG A 126 -34.02 -40.34 -23.09
CA ARG A 126 -34.75 -40.71 -21.84
C ARG A 126 -33.98 -40.94 -20.52
N ALA A 127 -34.15 -39.97 -19.61
CA ALA A 127 -34.12 -40.11 -18.15
C ALA A 127 -35.58 -40.29 -17.61
N PRO A 128 -35.92 -40.10 -16.31
CA PRO A 128 -35.17 -40.26 -15.05
C PRO A 128 -35.92 -41.13 -13.99
N SER A 129 -35.26 -41.56 -12.90
CA SER A 129 -35.81 -41.95 -11.56
C SER A 129 -34.74 -42.71 -10.74
N SER A 130 -34.74 -42.79 -9.40
CA SER A 130 -35.47 -42.09 -8.34
C SER A 130 -34.74 -42.26 -6.99
N HIS A 131 -35.12 -41.51 -5.94
CA HIS A 131 -34.55 -41.63 -4.59
C HIS A 131 -34.60 -43.06 -4.00
N LYS A 132 -33.68 -43.35 -3.06
CA LYS A 132 -34.10 -43.61 -1.67
C LYS A 132 -32.98 -43.43 -0.63
N VAL A 133 -33.36 -42.78 0.47
CA VAL A 133 -32.61 -42.71 1.73
C VAL A 133 -33.05 -43.87 2.62
N VAL A 134 -32.11 -44.54 3.30
CA VAL A 134 -32.29 -45.20 4.61
C VAL A 134 -30.97 -45.06 5.40
N ASP A 135 -31.08 -44.87 6.70
CA ASP A 135 -29.99 -44.74 7.68
C ASP A 135 -30.16 -45.80 8.80
N LEU A 136 -29.24 -45.85 9.76
CA LEU A 136 -29.32 -46.45 11.11
C LEU A 136 -28.83 -47.89 11.35
N THR A 137 -27.55 -47.98 11.74
CA THR A 137 -27.03 -48.59 12.99
C THR A 137 -27.14 -50.10 13.32
N SER A 138 -25.99 -50.64 13.77
CA SER A 138 -25.75 -51.43 15.02
C SER A 138 -25.38 -52.94 14.96
N ILE A 139 -24.73 -53.38 16.06
CA ILE A 139 -24.45 -54.76 16.56
C ILE A 139 -23.18 -55.50 16.04
N ASN A 140 -22.07 -55.25 16.75
CA ASN A 140 -21.27 -56.18 17.62
C ASN A 140 -20.66 -57.52 17.12
N GLU A 141 -19.57 -57.93 17.81
CA GLU A 141 -18.87 -59.24 17.82
C GLU A 141 -18.01 -59.67 16.59
N SER A 142 -17.00 -60.57 16.70
CA SER A 142 -16.00 -60.84 17.76
C SER A 142 -14.84 -61.76 17.25
N THR A 143 -13.88 -62.12 18.13
CA THR A 143 -12.83 -63.18 18.06
C THR A 143 -11.38 -62.83 17.63
N ARG A 144 -10.44 -63.65 18.16
CA ARG A 144 -8.97 -63.69 17.98
C ARG A 144 -8.54 -65.16 17.72
N PRO A 145 -7.29 -65.40 17.30
CA PRO A 145 -6.30 -66.06 18.20
C PRO A 145 -5.01 -65.20 18.34
N ALA A 146 -4.20 -65.20 19.40
CA ALA A 146 -3.63 -66.26 20.27
C ALA A 146 -2.50 -67.07 19.56
N ALA A 147 -1.31 -67.31 20.11
CA ALA A 147 -0.68 -66.92 21.40
C ALA A 147 0.83 -66.53 21.15
N GLU A 148 1.85 -66.54 22.03
CA GLU A 148 2.09 -67.02 23.41
C GLU A 148 3.29 -66.23 24.05
N SER A 149 3.85 -66.64 25.21
CA SER A 149 5.04 -66.03 25.86
C SER A 149 5.81 -67.03 26.74
N PRO A 150 7.09 -66.78 27.08
CA PRO A 150 7.48 -66.74 28.52
C PRO A 150 8.45 -65.58 28.87
N ALA A 151 8.56 -64.97 30.07
CA ALA A 151 8.04 -65.16 31.45
C ALA A 151 8.95 -65.86 32.50
N GLU A 152 9.58 -65.09 33.41
CA GLU A 152 9.91 -65.44 34.83
C GLU A 152 10.30 -64.14 35.64
N LYS A 153 9.59 -63.69 36.71
CA LYS A 153 9.79 -63.82 38.21
C LYS A 153 11.14 -63.32 38.80
N THR A 154 11.30 -62.83 40.05
CA THR A 154 10.41 -62.41 41.19
C THR A 154 11.18 -61.65 42.31
N ASP A 155 10.41 -60.98 43.20
CA ASP A 155 10.55 -60.92 44.69
C ASP A 155 10.91 -59.58 45.40
N LYS A 156 10.92 -59.60 46.75
CA LYS A 156 10.48 -58.49 47.65
C LYS A 156 11.47 -58.10 48.78
N ASN A 157 11.03 -57.07 49.54
CA ASN A 157 11.44 -56.55 50.87
C ASN A 157 12.31 -55.27 50.82
N ARG A 158 12.10 -54.18 51.59
CA ARG A 158 11.31 -53.80 52.80
C ARG A 158 12.11 -53.77 54.12
N THR A 159 12.43 -52.56 54.57
CA THR A 159 12.71 -52.20 55.99
C THR A 159 12.40 -50.70 56.25
N ARG A 160 12.25 -50.32 57.53
CA ARG A 160 12.05 -48.94 58.03
C ARG A 160 12.94 -48.70 59.25
N HIS A 161 13.30 -47.45 59.51
CA HIS A 161 13.32 -46.75 60.83
C HIS A 161 13.46 -45.24 60.51
N ASP A 162 12.84 -44.22 61.14
CA ASP A 162 12.26 -43.92 62.46
C ASP A 162 13.11 -42.88 63.25
N SER A 163 12.74 -41.59 63.13
CA SER A 163 12.33 -40.65 64.23
C SER A 163 13.22 -40.41 65.48
N PRO A 164 12.94 -39.43 66.39
CA PRO A 164 12.16 -38.15 66.34
C PRO A 164 12.86 -36.91 67.01
N GLY A 165 12.18 -35.75 67.09
CA GLY A 165 12.45 -34.66 68.07
C GLY A 165 11.97 -33.25 67.66
N THR A 166 10.78 -32.74 68.05
CA THR A 166 10.45 -31.90 69.25
C THR A 166 11.06 -30.48 69.27
N ARG A 167 10.36 -29.37 69.64
CA ARG A 167 9.12 -29.17 70.43
C ARG A 167 8.53 -27.72 70.31
N THR A 168 7.21 -27.53 70.56
CA THR A 168 6.47 -26.31 71.10
C THR A 168 6.72 -24.91 70.47
N GLU A 169 5.73 -24.16 69.93
CA GLU A 169 4.53 -23.49 70.52
C GLU A 169 4.77 -22.20 71.35
N SER A 170 4.27 -21.01 70.89
CA SER A 170 3.32 -20.13 71.65
C SER A 170 2.94 -18.78 70.96
N THR A 171 1.63 -18.58 70.75
CA THR A 171 0.78 -17.35 70.85
C THR A 171 1.21 -15.90 70.45
N GLN A 172 0.46 -15.35 69.47
CA GLN A 172 -0.36 -14.09 69.46
C GLN A 172 0.21 -12.65 69.47
N THR A 173 -0.54 -11.77 68.76
CA THR A 173 -0.61 -10.27 68.82
C THR A 173 0.61 -9.46 68.30
N SER A 174 0.50 -8.25 67.73
CA SER A 174 -0.63 -7.29 67.56
C SER A 174 -0.60 -6.52 66.21
N ILE A 175 -1.49 -5.52 66.02
CA ILE A 175 -1.74 -4.72 64.79
C ILE A 175 -1.07 -3.32 64.89
N SER A 176 -0.55 -2.74 63.78
CA SER A 176 -0.80 -1.34 63.29
C SER A 176 0.26 -0.75 62.32
N ASP A 177 -0.21 -0.30 61.15
CA ASP A 177 -0.03 1.02 60.49
C ASP A 177 1.36 1.61 60.10
N ASP A 178 1.58 1.72 58.78
CA ASP A 178 1.84 2.90 57.93
C ASP A 178 2.96 3.96 58.15
N GLY A 179 3.50 4.46 57.01
CA GLY A 179 4.41 5.62 56.88
C GLY A 179 5.29 5.59 55.61
N TYR A 180 4.79 5.89 54.40
CA TYR A 180 4.78 7.23 53.76
C TYR A 180 6.16 7.98 53.81
N THR A 181 7.01 8.06 52.76
CA THR A 181 6.95 8.83 51.46
C THR A 181 7.07 10.38 51.61
N PRO A 182 7.09 11.22 50.54
CA PRO A 182 8.00 11.29 49.36
C PRO A 182 8.58 12.73 49.12
N ARG A 183 9.28 12.94 47.98
CA ARG A 183 9.45 14.19 47.17
C ARG A 183 10.03 13.77 45.80
N HIS A 184 9.54 14.11 44.60
CA HIS A 184 9.01 15.35 43.98
C HIS A 184 10.03 16.49 43.86
N ALA A 185 10.12 17.25 42.76
CA ALA A 185 9.20 17.42 41.60
C ALA A 185 10.01 17.36 40.24
N ASP A 186 9.51 17.63 39.03
CA ASP A 186 8.36 18.41 38.53
C ASP A 186 7.61 17.75 37.35
N PHE A 187 6.38 18.22 37.09
CA PHE A 187 5.48 17.75 36.03
C PHE A 187 4.56 18.89 35.57
N LEU A 188 4.46 19.19 34.28
CA LEU A 188 3.39 19.99 33.65
C LEU A 188 3.15 19.49 32.20
N PRO A 189 2.00 19.80 31.58
CA PRO A 189 1.18 18.73 31.01
C PRO A 189 1.40 18.49 29.51
N GLN A 190 1.04 17.29 29.07
CA GLN A 190 0.65 17.07 27.68
C GLN A 190 -0.86 17.25 27.54
N THR A 191 -1.26 17.99 26.53
CA THR A 191 -2.66 18.18 26.11
C THR A 191 -3.10 17.01 25.23
N GLU A 192 -4.35 16.56 25.40
CA GLU A 192 -5.02 15.79 24.36
C GLU A 192 -5.28 16.71 23.16
N ASP A 193 -4.85 16.31 21.97
CA ASP A 193 -5.33 16.87 20.70
C ASP A 193 -5.24 15.79 19.60
N PHE A 194 -6.29 15.67 18.80
CA PHE A 194 -6.34 14.80 17.63
C PHE A 194 -5.56 15.44 16.47
N TYR A 195 -4.75 14.66 15.76
CA TYR A 195 -4.31 15.03 14.40
C TYR A 195 -4.29 13.82 13.47
N ASP A 196 -5.16 13.88 12.44
CA ASP A 196 -4.93 13.20 11.17
C ASP A 196 -3.64 13.75 10.54
N TYR A 197 -2.88 12.88 9.84
CA TYR A 197 -1.78 13.33 8.99
C TYR A 197 -1.98 12.88 7.55
N ILE A 198 -2.38 13.84 6.71
CA ILE A 198 -2.43 13.70 5.26
C ILE A 198 -1.07 14.19 4.70
N PRO A 199 -0.29 13.35 4.01
CA PRO A 199 0.87 13.81 3.25
C PRO A 199 0.41 14.28 1.86
N ASP A 200 0.62 15.54 1.52
CA ASP A 200 0.45 16.05 0.15
C ASP A 200 1.59 16.98 -0.26
N GLU A 201 2.06 16.78 -1.50
CA GLU A 201 3.13 17.49 -2.23
C GLU A 201 4.50 17.65 -1.50
N GLY A 202 5.65 17.85 -2.16
CA GLY A 202 5.92 17.91 -3.59
C GLY A 202 7.18 18.74 -3.86
N HIS A 203 8.37 18.15 -3.68
CA HIS A 203 9.65 18.87 -3.85
C HIS A 203 10.55 18.26 -4.93
N THR A 204 10.51 18.87 -6.11
CA THR A 204 11.46 18.66 -7.20
C THR A 204 12.83 19.22 -6.84
N ARG A 205 13.90 18.49 -7.16
CA ARG A 205 15.28 18.95 -6.99
C ARG A 205 15.66 19.89 -8.13
N HIS A 206 15.97 21.15 -7.84
CA HIS A 206 16.71 22.02 -8.75
C HIS A 206 18.22 21.97 -8.45
N ALA A 207 19.03 22.09 -9.50
CA ALA A 207 20.49 22.06 -9.40
C ALA A 207 21.08 23.40 -8.97
N ALA A 208 22.31 23.38 -8.43
CA ALA A 208 22.95 24.52 -7.79
C ALA A 208 23.59 25.53 -8.77
N PRO A 209 23.66 26.82 -8.38
CA PRO A 209 24.63 27.79 -8.87
C PRO A 209 25.82 27.99 -7.91
N LEU A 210 26.96 28.42 -8.44
CA LEU A 210 28.15 28.91 -7.74
C LEU A 210 28.83 29.98 -8.61
N PRO A 211 29.58 30.95 -8.05
CA PRO A 211 29.25 31.83 -6.92
C PRO A 211 29.57 33.31 -7.29
N GLN A 212 29.99 34.14 -6.31
CA GLN A 212 30.47 35.55 -6.42
C GLN A 212 29.36 36.63 -6.56
N THR A 213 29.43 37.79 -5.90
CA THR A 213 30.30 38.28 -4.79
C THR A 213 29.56 39.35 -3.98
N GLU A 214 30.04 39.65 -2.77
CA GLU A 214 29.54 40.71 -1.88
C GLU A 214 29.73 42.13 -2.46
N TYR A 215 29.02 43.14 -1.94
CA TYR A 215 29.64 44.29 -1.21
C TYR A 215 28.60 45.29 -0.62
N PHE A 216 28.48 45.28 0.72
CA PHE A 216 28.33 46.43 1.64
C PHE A 216 27.00 47.20 1.90
N TYR A 217 26.63 47.18 3.20
CA TYR A 217 26.04 48.22 4.08
C TYR A 217 24.56 48.67 3.99
N ASP A 218 23.79 48.14 4.93
CA ASP A 218 22.98 48.84 5.96
C ASP A 218 22.74 50.36 5.85
N ASN A 219 21.48 50.78 6.02
CA ASN A 219 20.98 51.25 7.33
C ASN A 219 19.43 51.36 7.40
N ILE A 220 18.89 51.04 8.58
CA ILE A 220 17.49 51.12 9.07
C ILE A 220 17.51 52.21 10.18
N PRO A 221 16.48 53.05 10.47
CA PRO A 221 15.03 52.76 10.63
C PRO A 221 14.09 53.65 9.77
N ASP A 222 12.79 53.38 9.55
CA ASP A 222 11.69 52.79 10.34
C ASP A 222 11.00 53.75 11.35
N GLU A 223 9.75 54.13 11.03
CA GLU A 223 8.71 54.36 12.04
C GLU A 223 7.32 54.14 11.39
N GLY A 224 6.68 52.99 11.67
CA GLY A 224 5.46 52.54 11.00
C GLY A 224 4.13 53.14 11.51
N HIS A 225 3.17 53.31 10.60
CA HIS A 225 1.87 53.96 10.87
C HIS A 225 0.90 53.15 11.74
N THR A 226 0.06 53.87 12.49
CA THR A 226 -1.18 53.35 13.08
C THR A 226 -2.42 53.64 12.21
N ARG A 227 -3.20 52.58 11.96
CA ARG A 227 -4.69 52.50 11.87
C ARG A 227 -5.51 53.60 11.13
N HIS A 228 -6.32 53.10 10.19
CA HIS A 228 -7.68 53.54 9.81
C HIS A 228 -7.97 55.00 9.41
N ALA A 229 -8.36 55.20 8.15
CA ALA A 229 -9.57 55.97 7.79
C ALA A 229 -10.01 55.65 6.35
N ASP A 230 -11.32 55.52 6.10
CA ASP A 230 -11.90 55.41 4.75
C ASP A 230 -11.94 56.76 4.04
N SER A 231 -11.22 56.92 2.93
CA SER A 231 -11.39 57.99 1.92
C SER A 231 -10.53 57.69 0.67
N TYR A 232 -10.58 58.56 -0.35
CA TYR A 232 -9.73 58.53 -1.56
C TYR A 232 -9.90 57.34 -2.53
N ALA A 233 -11.14 57.06 -2.92
CA ALA A 233 -11.47 56.16 -4.05
C ALA A 233 -11.89 56.89 -5.35
N ASN A 234 -11.77 58.23 -5.43
CA ASN A 234 -12.24 59.04 -6.56
C ASN A 234 -11.14 59.76 -7.38
N ASP A 235 -9.95 60.02 -6.83
CA ASP A 235 -8.95 60.86 -7.52
C ASP A 235 -8.09 60.10 -8.55
N LEU A 236 -7.82 58.81 -8.33
CA LEU A 236 -6.99 57.97 -9.22
C LEU A 236 -7.61 57.59 -10.58
N ARG A 237 -8.72 58.23 -10.97
CA ARG A 237 -9.39 58.03 -12.27
C ARG A 237 -9.34 59.25 -13.19
N ILE A 238 -8.76 60.39 -12.76
CA ILE A 238 -8.71 61.62 -13.55
C ILE A 238 -7.30 61.85 -14.17
N ASP A 239 -6.22 61.56 -13.44
CA ASP A 239 -4.85 61.88 -13.88
C ASP A 239 -4.30 61.06 -15.08
N ASN A 240 -4.96 59.96 -15.45
CA ASN A 240 -4.56 59.14 -16.61
C ASN A 240 -5.23 59.56 -17.93
N ILE A 241 -6.08 60.61 -17.93
CA ILE A 241 -6.66 61.17 -19.17
C ILE A 241 -5.84 62.39 -19.62
N THR A 242 -5.51 63.29 -18.69
CA THR A 242 -4.71 64.50 -18.95
C THR A 242 -3.32 64.21 -19.51
N ALA A 243 -2.68 63.12 -19.11
CA ALA A 243 -1.37 62.70 -19.66
C ALA A 243 -1.42 62.31 -21.15
N ALA A 244 -2.55 61.81 -21.65
CA ALA A 244 -2.72 61.46 -23.06
C ALA A 244 -3.01 62.70 -23.92
N GLU A 245 -3.79 63.65 -23.40
CA GLU A 245 -4.14 64.90 -24.10
C GLU A 245 -2.92 65.83 -24.22
N GLN A 246 -2.09 65.93 -23.19
CA GLN A 246 -0.85 66.72 -23.23
C GLN A 246 0.17 66.18 -24.25
N LEU A 247 0.30 64.85 -24.37
CA LEU A 247 1.17 64.23 -25.39
C LEU A 247 0.68 64.54 -26.82
N GLN A 248 -0.64 64.59 -27.02
CA GLN A 248 -1.25 64.91 -28.31
C GLN A 248 -1.03 66.39 -28.70
N GLU A 249 -1.16 67.31 -27.74
CA GLU A 249 -0.92 68.75 -27.95
C GLU A 249 0.58 69.05 -28.20
N GLU A 250 1.51 68.32 -27.56
CA GLU A 250 2.95 68.44 -27.83
C GLU A 250 3.32 67.95 -29.25
N ILE A 251 2.67 66.89 -29.74
CA ILE A 251 2.84 66.37 -31.10
C ILE A 251 2.35 67.38 -32.16
N ASP A 252 1.18 67.99 -31.97
CA ASP A 252 0.65 68.96 -32.94
C ASP A 252 1.46 70.27 -32.96
N ASN A 253 1.98 70.72 -31.81
CA ASN A 253 2.89 71.87 -31.75
C ASN A 253 4.25 71.62 -32.42
N LEU A 254 4.73 70.36 -32.46
CA LEU A 254 5.94 69.98 -33.21
C LEU A 254 5.76 70.02 -34.74
N LEU A 255 4.52 70.04 -35.25
CA LEU A 255 4.24 69.87 -36.69
C LEU A 255 4.13 71.18 -37.50
N ASP A 256 4.01 72.36 -36.88
CA ASP A 256 4.02 73.66 -37.61
C ASP A 256 5.34 74.46 -37.50
N ASP A 257 6.42 73.87 -36.96
CA ASP A 257 7.72 74.56 -36.95
C ASP A 257 8.26 74.78 -38.39
N ARG A 258 8.77 75.99 -38.60
CA ARG A 258 9.15 76.58 -39.90
C ARG A 258 10.30 75.82 -40.57
N LYS A 259 11.01 74.98 -39.82
CA LYS A 259 12.08 74.08 -40.29
C LYS A 259 11.58 73.09 -41.36
N PHE A 260 10.38 72.51 -41.23
CA PHE A 260 9.88 71.52 -42.21
C PHE A 260 9.56 72.16 -43.57
N LYS A 261 9.06 73.39 -43.56
CA LYS A 261 8.82 74.23 -44.76
C LYS A 261 10.14 74.68 -45.42
N ALA A 262 11.26 74.72 -44.70
CA ALA A 262 12.60 74.92 -45.27
C ALA A 262 13.14 73.65 -45.94
N TYR A 263 13.07 72.49 -45.29
CA TYR A 263 13.55 71.21 -45.83
C TYR A 263 12.88 70.84 -47.16
N ARG A 264 11.55 70.98 -47.25
CA ARG A 264 10.79 70.81 -48.51
C ARG A 264 11.23 71.75 -49.65
N ARG A 265 11.85 72.89 -49.33
CA ARG A 265 12.30 73.89 -50.30
C ARG A 265 13.71 73.58 -50.85
N ASP A 266 14.55 72.87 -50.09
CA ASP A 266 15.85 72.40 -50.61
C ASP A 266 15.72 71.09 -51.42
N LEU A 267 14.85 70.15 -51.00
CA LEU A 267 14.53 68.95 -51.79
C LEU A 267 14.04 69.33 -53.21
N ARG A 268 13.18 70.35 -53.33
CA ARG A 268 12.69 70.86 -54.63
C ARG A 268 13.76 71.54 -55.49
N LYS A 269 14.91 71.92 -54.94
CA LYS A 269 16.05 72.44 -55.73
C LYS A 269 16.96 71.34 -56.27
N ARG A 270 16.93 70.13 -55.70
CA ARG A 270 17.89 69.04 -56.01
C ARG A 270 17.36 67.98 -56.99
N VAL A 271 16.10 68.07 -57.41
CA VAL A 271 15.46 67.09 -58.32
C VAL A 271 14.80 67.80 -59.51
N SER A 272 15.63 68.37 -60.38
CA SER A 272 15.23 69.03 -61.63
C SER A 272 15.75 68.28 -62.87
N GLY A 273 15.29 67.06 -63.09
CA GLY A 273 15.50 66.32 -64.33
C GLY A 273 14.16 65.68 -64.74
N LYS A 274 13.77 65.79 -66.01
CA LYS A 274 12.52 65.20 -66.52
C LYS A 274 12.76 63.75 -66.99
N PRO A 275 12.20 62.72 -66.33
CA PRO A 275 12.11 61.40 -66.92
C PRO A 275 11.00 61.38 -67.97
N THR A 276 11.20 60.68 -69.07
CA THR A 276 10.17 60.46 -70.10
C THR A 276 9.48 59.11 -69.92
N ARG A 277 8.29 59.00 -70.52
CA ARG A 277 7.38 57.84 -70.63
C ARG A 277 6.47 57.57 -69.42
N SER A 278 5.27 57.14 -69.80
CA SER A 278 4.17 56.75 -68.90
C SER A 278 4.39 55.33 -68.38
N SER A 279 4.13 55.14 -67.09
CA SER A 279 3.63 53.88 -66.54
C SER A 279 2.27 54.15 -65.89
N SER A 280 1.38 53.15 -65.88
CA SER A 280 0.02 53.31 -65.38
C SER A 280 0.02 53.65 -63.88
N VAL A 281 -0.50 54.83 -63.54
CA VAL A 281 -0.66 55.26 -62.14
C VAL A 281 -1.77 54.42 -61.50
N ILE A 282 -1.38 53.31 -60.86
CA ILE A 282 -2.22 52.57 -59.92
C ILE A 282 -2.65 53.59 -58.85
N SER A 283 -3.95 53.79 -58.67
CA SER A 283 -4.44 54.80 -57.74
C SER A 283 -4.01 54.43 -56.32
N VAL A 284 -3.53 55.43 -55.55
CA VAL A 284 -3.06 55.25 -54.17
C VAL A 284 -3.98 54.38 -53.30
N PRO A 285 -5.33 54.55 -53.29
CA PRO A 285 -6.21 53.65 -52.55
C PRO A 285 -6.22 52.20 -53.07
N SER A 286 -6.10 51.96 -54.38
CA SER A 286 -6.03 50.58 -54.92
C SER A 286 -4.69 49.91 -54.60
N ALA A 287 -3.59 50.66 -54.58
CA ALA A 287 -2.30 50.17 -54.12
C ALA A 287 -2.35 49.79 -52.63
N LEU A 288 -2.85 50.69 -51.77
CA LEU A 288 -3.06 50.43 -50.34
C LEU A 288 -3.96 49.21 -50.08
N LEU A 289 -5.12 49.13 -50.75
CA LEU A 289 -6.04 48.01 -50.60
C LEU A 289 -5.42 46.68 -51.05
N SER A 290 -4.57 46.70 -52.10
CA SER A 290 -3.80 45.51 -52.52
C SER A 290 -2.73 45.11 -51.50
N GLY A 291 -2.12 46.10 -50.81
CA GLY A 291 -1.19 45.87 -49.71
C GLY A 291 -1.88 45.22 -48.52
N VAL A 292 -2.95 45.83 -48.00
CA VAL A 292 -3.73 45.30 -46.87
C VAL A 292 -4.25 43.88 -47.16
N LYS A 293 -4.78 43.63 -48.37
CA LYS A 293 -5.21 42.28 -48.77
C LYS A 293 -4.06 41.26 -48.80
N LYS A 294 -2.87 41.65 -49.27
CA LYS A 294 -1.68 40.78 -49.24
C LYS A 294 -1.18 40.51 -47.82
N THR A 295 -1.16 41.51 -46.95
CA THR A 295 -0.77 41.34 -45.54
C THR A 295 -1.77 40.45 -44.81
N PHE A 296 -3.08 40.67 -44.99
CA PHE A 296 -4.11 39.81 -44.40
C PHE A 296 -4.02 38.37 -44.91
N PHE A 297 -3.81 38.16 -46.22
CA PHE A 297 -3.59 36.84 -46.79
C PHE A 297 -2.31 36.17 -46.26
N ALA A 298 -1.21 36.92 -46.10
CA ALA A 298 0.02 36.40 -45.50
C ALA A 298 -0.18 35.99 -44.03
N VAL A 299 -0.87 36.81 -43.23
CA VAL A 299 -1.23 36.48 -41.84
C VAL A 299 -2.15 35.25 -41.79
N PHE A 300 -3.12 35.14 -42.69
CA PHE A 300 -4.00 33.96 -42.80
C PHE A 300 -3.23 32.68 -43.19
N ILE A 301 -2.28 32.77 -44.12
CA ILE A 301 -1.41 31.63 -44.49
C ILE A 301 -0.47 31.26 -43.33
N ILE A 302 0.10 32.22 -42.62
CA ILE A 302 0.90 31.97 -41.41
C ILE A 302 0.04 31.28 -40.33
N PHE A 303 -1.18 31.77 -40.10
CA PHE A 303 -2.15 31.15 -39.19
C PHE A 303 -2.47 29.70 -39.59
N LEU A 304 -2.72 29.42 -40.89
CA LEU A 304 -2.94 28.06 -41.37
C LEU A 304 -1.69 27.16 -41.19
N VAL A 305 -0.49 27.66 -41.50
CA VAL A 305 0.76 26.89 -41.30
C VAL A 305 0.97 26.57 -39.82
N VAL A 306 0.75 27.54 -38.92
CA VAL A 306 0.83 27.35 -37.46
C VAL A 306 -0.25 26.38 -36.97
N PHE A 307 -1.48 26.48 -37.47
CA PHE A 307 -2.58 25.57 -37.16
C PHE A 307 -2.27 24.12 -37.59
N PHE A 308 -1.84 23.91 -38.83
CA PHE A 308 -1.47 22.57 -39.33
C PHE A 308 -0.21 22.03 -38.66
N PHE A 309 0.73 22.88 -38.26
CA PHE A 309 1.88 22.48 -37.44
C PHE A 309 1.43 21.95 -36.07
N PHE A 310 0.61 22.71 -35.33
CA PHE A 310 0.08 22.25 -34.04
C PHE A 310 -0.82 21.02 -34.16
N LEU A 311 -1.63 20.92 -35.22
CA LEU A 311 -2.45 19.74 -35.50
C LEU A 311 -1.58 18.49 -35.75
N SER A 312 -0.53 18.63 -36.56
CA SER A 312 0.41 17.53 -36.86
C SER A 312 1.25 17.14 -35.64
N PHE A 313 1.69 18.11 -34.85
CA PHE A 313 2.43 17.89 -33.61
C PHE A 313 1.56 17.18 -32.56
N GLY A 314 0.31 17.63 -32.40
CA GLY A 314 -0.69 16.98 -31.55
C GLY A 314 -0.99 15.55 -32.02
N PHE A 315 -1.09 15.31 -33.33
CA PHE A 315 -1.27 13.96 -33.89
C PHE A 315 -0.05 13.05 -33.66
N GLY A 316 1.17 13.59 -33.73
CA GLY A 316 2.40 12.87 -33.40
C GLY A 316 2.46 12.45 -31.92
N ILE A 317 2.13 13.38 -31.02
CA ILE A 317 2.02 13.12 -29.57
C ILE A 317 0.94 12.06 -29.29
N MET A 318 -0.25 12.23 -29.87
CA MET A 318 -1.36 11.26 -29.81
C MET A 318 -0.89 9.86 -30.24
N SER A 319 -0.22 9.75 -31.39
CA SER A 319 0.27 8.47 -31.93
C SER A 319 1.31 7.79 -31.03
N GLY A 320 2.25 8.55 -30.45
CA GLY A 320 3.23 7.99 -29.50
C GLY A 320 2.59 7.53 -28.18
N TYR A 321 1.56 8.22 -27.70
CA TYR A 321 0.80 7.83 -26.52
C TYR A 321 -0.11 6.60 -26.77
N LEU A 322 -0.65 6.44 -27.99
CA LEU A 322 -1.37 5.23 -28.40
C LEU A 322 -0.42 4.03 -28.53
N ALA A 323 0.77 4.20 -29.12
CA ALA A 323 1.78 3.15 -29.26
C ALA A 323 2.36 2.64 -27.92
N THR A 324 2.14 3.37 -26.82
CA THR A 324 2.54 2.97 -25.45
C THR A 324 1.37 2.47 -24.60
N ALA A 325 0.16 2.33 -25.17
CA ALA A 325 -0.97 1.75 -24.48
C ALA A 325 -0.81 0.21 -24.41
N LYS A 326 -0.59 -0.34 -23.21
CA LYS A 326 -0.78 -1.78 -23.00
C LYS A 326 -2.23 -2.14 -23.37
N PRO A 327 -2.47 -3.20 -24.17
CA PRO A 327 -3.82 -3.68 -24.45
C PRO A 327 -4.49 -4.10 -23.14
N PHE A 328 -5.76 -3.73 -22.97
CA PHE A 328 -6.55 -4.08 -21.80
C PHE A 328 -7.51 -5.22 -22.16
N GLU A 329 -7.41 -6.34 -21.45
CA GLU A 329 -8.23 -7.53 -21.69
C GLU A 329 -9.62 -7.39 -21.05
N ILE A 330 -10.52 -6.74 -21.80
CA ILE A 330 -11.94 -6.52 -21.44
C ILE A 330 -12.72 -7.84 -21.22
N THR A 331 -12.18 -8.98 -21.62
CA THR A 331 -12.87 -10.27 -21.78
C THR A 331 -13.41 -10.90 -20.50
N ASP A 332 -12.99 -10.43 -19.32
CA ASP A 332 -13.08 -11.21 -18.10
C ASP A 332 -14.22 -10.74 -17.18
N ILE A 333 -14.81 -9.54 -17.38
CA ILE A 333 -16.00 -9.10 -16.64
C ILE A 333 -17.28 -9.65 -17.27
N LYS A 334 -17.42 -10.98 -17.20
CA LYS A 334 -18.60 -11.74 -17.62
C LYS A 334 -19.78 -11.50 -16.67
N LYS A 335 -20.87 -12.26 -16.84
CA LYS A 335 -21.94 -12.35 -15.85
C LYS A 335 -21.62 -13.48 -14.90
N THR A 336 -21.51 -13.17 -13.62
CA THR A 336 -21.55 -14.13 -12.51
C THR A 336 -22.07 -13.41 -11.27
N TYR A 337 -22.91 -14.09 -10.48
CA TYR A 337 -23.18 -13.80 -9.05
C TYR A 337 -22.44 -14.81 -8.17
N ASP A 338 -21.57 -15.57 -8.82
CA ASP A 338 -21.17 -16.88 -8.43
C ASP A 338 -20.09 -16.72 -7.38
N ALA A 339 -20.23 -17.49 -6.30
CA ALA A 339 -19.28 -17.42 -5.23
C ALA A 339 -17.91 -17.88 -5.73
N THR A 340 -16.85 -17.17 -5.36
CA THR A 340 -15.49 -17.61 -5.64
C THR A 340 -15.15 -18.74 -4.69
N TYR A 341 -14.70 -19.87 -5.23
CA TYR A 341 -14.34 -21.05 -4.46
C TYR A 341 -12.82 -21.09 -4.26
N VAL A 342 -12.40 -21.15 -3.00
CA VAL A 342 -10.98 -21.29 -2.62
C VAL A 342 -10.74 -22.75 -2.25
N TYR A 343 -9.96 -23.45 -3.06
CA TYR A 343 -9.68 -24.87 -2.90
C TYR A 343 -8.36 -25.09 -2.16
N ASP A 344 -8.31 -26.08 -1.26
CA ASP A 344 -7.04 -26.57 -0.73
C ASP A 344 -6.27 -27.42 -1.76
N ARG A 345 -5.07 -27.89 -1.39
CA ARG A 345 -4.20 -28.67 -2.31
C ARG A 345 -4.76 -30.06 -2.68
N ASN A 346 -5.80 -30.54 -2.02
CA ASN A 346 -6.48 -31.79 -2.36
C ASN A 346 -7.61 -31.56 -3.38
N GLY A 347 -8.02 -30.31 -3.58
CA GLY A 347 -9.20 -29.94 -4.38
C GLY A 347 -10.49 -29.83 -3.57
N ASP A 348 -10.43 -29.85 -2.24
CA ASP A 348 -11.59 -29.62 -1.37
C ASP A 348 -11.83 -28.11 -1.16
N VAL A 349 -13.10 -27.69 -1.07
CA VAL A 349 -13.44 -26.27 -0.84
C VAL A 349 -13.11 -25.87 0.60
N SER A 350 -12.16 -24.96 0.75
CA SER A 350 -11.67 -24.43 2.03
C SER A 350 -12.32 -23.11 2.46
N ALA A 351 -12.80 -22.30 1.51
CA ALA A 351 -13.60 -21.11 1.76
C ALA A 351 -14.45 -20.75 0.54
N VAL A 352 -15.54 -20.02 0.78
CA VAL A 352 -16.46 -19.49 -0.23
C VAL A 352 -16.49 -17.98 -0.09
N LEU A 353 -15.98 -17.25 -1.08
CA LEU A 353 -15.90 -15.79 -1.06
C LEU A 353 -17.12 -15.19 -1.77
N THR A 354 -17.77 -14.24 -1.13
CA THR A 354 -18.98 -13.57 -1.63
C THR A 354 -18.94 -12.07 -1.31
N GLY A 355 -19.59 -11.24 -2.13
CA GLY A 355 -19.59 -9.77 -1.99
C GLY A 355 -20.13 -9.19 -0.67
N SER A 356 -20.73 -10.00 0.20
CA SER A 356 -21.08 -9.61 1.58
C SER A 356 -19.89 -9.56 2.53
N GLN A 357 -18.76 -10.19 2.18
CA GLN A 357 -17.69 -10.49 3.13
C GLN A 357 -16.56 -9.45 3.05
N ASN A 358 -16.69 -8.42 3.90
CA ASN A 358 -15.66 -7.42 4.25
C ASN A 358 -15.23 -6.37 3.19
N MET A 359 -15.73 -6.41 1.96
CA MET A 359 -16.04 -5.17 1.25
C MET A 359 -17.54 -5.04 1.17
N LEU A 360 -18.08 -3.87 1.52
CA LEU A 360 -19.51 -3.61 1.41
C LEU A 360 -19.84 -3.27 -0.05
N ARG A 361 -19.91 -4.32 -0.85
CA ARG A 361 -20.07 -4.28 -2.31
C ARG A 361 -20.86 -5.51 -2.75
N GLU A 362 -22.11 -5.28 -3.15
CA GLU A 362 -22.98 -6.31 -3.71
C GLU A 362 -23.20 -6.02 -5.19
N TYR A 363 -23.23 -7.06 -6.02
CA TYR A 363 -23.43 -6.94 -7.47
C TYR A 363 -24.94 -6.88 -7.78
N VAL A 364 -25.34 -6.06 -8.77
CA VAL A 364 -26.74 -5.97 -9.25
C VAL A 364 -26.76 -5.90 -10.78
N PRO A 365 -27.62 -6.68 -11.47
CA PRO A 365 -27.64 -6.73 -12.93
C PRO A 365 -28.42 -5.55 -13.50
N TYR A 366 -28.14 -5.22 -14.76
CA TYR A 366 -28.90 -4.20 -15.49
C TYR A 366 -30.42 -4.43 -15.39
N ALA A 367 -30.86 -5.69 -15.51
CA ALA A 367 -32.27 -6.07 -15.46
C ALA A 367 -32.99 -5.79 -14.13
N GLU A 368 -32.30 -5.78 -12.99
CA GLU A 368 -32.95 -5.48 -11.69
C GLU A 368 -32.99 -3.97 -11.39
N PHE A 369 -32.06 -3.19 -11.94
CA PHE A 369 -31.99 -1.75 -11.67
C PHE A 369 -32.60 -0.88 -12.78
N HIS A 370 -32.69 -1.37 -14.01
CA HIS A 370 -33.30 -0.66 -15.15
C HIS A 370 -34.83 -0.53 -15.04
N GLU A 371 -35.49 -1.34 -14.20
CA GLU A 371 -36.92 -1.14 -13.86
C GLU A 371 -37.15 0.02 -12.86
N THR A 372 -36.08 0.70 -12.43
CA THR A 372 -36.12 1.84 -11.51
C THR A 372 -35.84 3.16 -12.25
N TYR A 373 -35.21 4.14 -11.57
CA TYR A 373 -34.80 5.42 -12.16
C TYR A 373 -33.28 5.66 -12.07
N ILE A 374 -32.48 4.66 -11.65
CA ILE A 374 -31.08 4.91 -11.28
C ILE A 374 -30.14 5.15 -12.46
N ASP A 375 -30.29 4.40 -13.55
CA ASP A 375 -29.52 4.61 -14.79
C ASP A 375 -29.93 5.92 -15.47
N ASP A 376 -31.23 6.22 -15.53
CA ASP A 376 -31.73 7.51 -16.01
C ASP A 376 -31.27 8.70 -15.17
N ALA A 377 -31.16 8.55 -13.85
CA ALA A 377 -30.57 9.54 -12.96
C ALA A 377 -29.08 9.75 -13.25
N PHE A 378 -28.32 8.66 -13.46
CA PHE A 378 -26.91 8.74 -13.84
C PHE A 378 -26.68 9.34 -15.23
N ILE A 379 -27.47 8.96 -16.24
CA ILE A 379 -27.45 9.57 -17.56
C ILE A 379 -27.75 11.07 -17.43
N ALA A 380 -28.76 11.46 -16.66
CA ALA A 380 -29.11 12.87 -16.50
C ALA A 380 -27.99 13.72 -15.87
N ILE A 381 -27.34 13.24 -14.80
CA ILE A 381 -26.40 14.05 -14.00
C ILE A 381 -24.92 13.86 -14.34
N GLU A 382 -24.52 12.68 -14.82
CA GLU A 382 -23.13 12.39 -15.19
C GLU A 382 -22.89 12.39 -16.69
N ASP A 383 -23.86 12.06 -17.56
CA ASP A 383 -23.63 11.97 -19.02
C ASP A 383 -24.88 12.01 -19.92
N GLU A 384 -25.46 13.21 -20.09
CA GLU A 384 -26.74 13.45 -20.81
C GLU A 384 -26.82 12.95 -22.27
N ARG A 385 -25.69 12.50 -22.84
CA ARG A 385 -25.57 11.97 -24.21
C ARG A 385 -25.07 10.52 -24.26
N PHE A 386 -25.04 9.81 -23.14
CA PHE A 386 -24.52 8.44 -23.01
C PHE A 386 -24.97 7.52 -24.16
N GLU A 387 -26.27 7.41 -24.42
CA GLU A 387 -26.82 6.56 -25.50
C GLU A 387 -26.40 6.94 -26.93
N THR A 388 -25.90 8.16 -27.14
CA THR A 388 -25.69 8.74 -28.48
C THR A 388 -24.23 8.85 -28.91
N HIS A 389 -23.27 8.75 -27.97
CA HIS A 389 -21.85 8.90 -28.26
C HIS A 389 -21.13 7.55 -28.38
N SER A 390 -19.93 7.53 -28.97
CA SER A 390 -19.07 6.34 -29.05
C SER A 390 -17.84 6.47 -28.15
N GLY A 391 -17.99 6.14 -26.87
CA GLY A 391 -16.97 6.14 -25.82
C GLY A 391 -16.58 7.53 -25.29
N ILE A 392 -16.50 8.51 -26.16
CA ILE A 392 -16.20 9.92 -25.84
C ILE A 392 -17.25 10.84 -26.45
N ASP A 393 -17.51 12.00 -25.81
CA ASP A 393 -18.37 13.06 -26.34
C ASP A 393 -17.53 14.28 -26.79
N PRO A 394 -17.33 14.47 -28.11
CA PRO A 394 -16.59 15.61 -28.65
C PRO A 394 -17.24 16.97 -28.36
N LYS A 395 -18.57 17.05 -28.18
CA LYS A 395 -19.26 18.31 -27.86
C LYS A 395 -18.95 18.72 -26.42
N ARG A 396 -18.99 17.75 -25.49
CA ARG A 396 -18.63 17.94 -24.08
C ARG A 396 -17.16 18.30 -23.91
N ILE A 397 -16.26 17.65 -24.65
CA ILE A 397 -14.82 17.98 -24.68
C ILE A 397 -14.61 19.41 -25.23
N ALA A 398 -15.21 19.75 -26.38
CA ALA A 398 -15.08 21.09 -26.97
C ALA A 398 -15.65 22.20 -26.08
N SER A 399 -16.79 21.95 -25.40
CA SER A 399 -17.38 22.89 -24.43
C SER A 399 -16.46 23.09 -23.22
N ALA A 400 -15.92 22.02 -22.63
CA ALA A 400 -14.99 22.11 -21.51
C ALA A 400 -13.69 22.87 -21.89
N MET A 401 -13.14 22.62 -23.08
CA MET A 401 -11.99 23.37 -23.60
C MET A 401 -12.32 24.83 -23.91
N GLY A 402 -13.51 25.12 -24.45
CA GLY A 402 -13.97 26.48 -24.70
C GLY A 402 -14.08 27.30 -23.42
N ASN A 403 -14.72 26.74 -22.38
CA ASN A 403 -14.85 27.40 -21.08
C ASN A 403 -13.47 27.67 -20.44
N LEU A 404 -12.53 26.72 -20.55
CA LEU A 404 -11.16 26.88 -20.05
C LEU A 404 -10.37 27.98 -20.79
N LEU A 405 -10.64 28.21 -22.08
CA LEU A 405 -9.97 29.22 -22.90
C LEU A 405 -10.61 30.61 -22.83
N LEU A 406 -11.88 30.70 -22.42
CA LEU A 406 -12.64 31.95 -22.35
C LEU A 406 -12.67 32.54 -20.92
N ASN A 407 -12.62 31.71 -19.87
CA ASN A 407 -12.65 32.17 -18.48
C ASN A 407 -11.28 32.64 -17.98
N PHE A 408 -10.85 33.84 -18.41
CA PHE A 408 -9.68 34.54 -17.84
C PHE A 408 -9.92 35.15 -16.44
N GLY A 409 -10.87 34.61 -15.67
CA GLY A 409 -11.12 34.99 -14.28
C GLY A 409 -12.40 34.40 -13.69
N GLY A 410 -12.38 34.10 -12.39
CA GLY A 410 -13.58 33.78 -11.60
C GLY A 410 -13.98 32.30 -11.60
N ASP A 411 -14.88 31.92 -12.51
CA ASP A 411 -15.75 30.76 -12.29
C ASP A 411 -15.16 29.42 -12.76
N SER A 412 -15.11 28.47 -11.81
CA SER A 412 -14.71 27.08 -12.03
C SER A 412 -15.71 26.30 -12.89
N PRO A 413 -15.26 25.46 -13.84
CA PRO A 413 -16.16 24.66 -14.68
C PRO A 413 -17.04 23.70 -13.87
N SER A 414 -18.36 23.92 -13.90
CA SER A 414 -19.34 23.18 -13.10
C SER A 414 -19.65 21.75 -13.58
N HIS A 415 -19.12 21.35 -14.74
CA HIS A 415 -19.39 20.06 -15.38
C HIS A 415 -18.09 19.44 -15.91
N GLY A 416 -17.69 18.30 -15.35
CA GLY A 416 -16.50 17.56 -15.79
C GLY A 416 -16.68 16.98 -17.21
N GLY A 417 -15.62 17.02 -18.02
CA GLY A 417 -15.67 16.66 -19.45
C GLY A 417 -15.69 15.15 -19.80
N SER A 418 -15.92 14.26 -18.83
CA SER A 418 -15.71 12.80 -19.00
C SER A 418 -17.02 12.02 -19.02
N THR A 419 -17.17 11.12 -20.00
CA THR A 419 -18.35 10.25 -20.18
C THR A 419 -18.41 9.13 -19.14
N ILE A 420 -19.58 8.50 -18.95
CA ILE A 420 -19.75 7.31 -18.08
C ILE A 420 -18.76 6.21 -18.49
N THR A 421 -18.59 5.97 -19.80
CA THR A 421 -17.63 5.00 -20.34
C THR A 421 -16.17 5.35 -19.99
N GLN A 422 -15.80 6.64 -20.01
CA GLN A 422 -14.49 7.09 -19.51
C GLN A 422 -14.35 6.85 -17.99
N GLN A 423 -15.42 7.07 -17.20
CA GLN A 423 -15.40 6.77 -15.77
C GLN A 423 -15.22 5.27 -15.51
N VAL A 424 -15.91 4.40 -16.25
CA VAL A 424 -15.72 2.93 -16.21
C VAL A 424 -14.27 2.55 -16.51
N VAL A 425 -13.70 3.05 -17.61
CA VAL A 425 -12.28 2.81 -17.96
C VAL A 425 -11.33 3.34 -16.88
N LYS A 426 -11.60 4.50 -16.29
CA LYS A 426 -10.82 5.07 -15.18
C LYS A 426 -10.84 4.13 -13.96
N MET A 427 -12.02 3.66 -13.56
CA MET A 427 -12.21 2.77 -12.41
C MET A 427 -11.63 1.36 -12.63
N MET A 428 -11.71 0.83 -13.85
CA MET A 428 -11.16 -0.49 -14.19
C MET A 428 -9.64 -0.50 -14.36
N SER A 429 -9.05 0.60 -14.82
CA SER A 429 -7.59 0.68 -15.07
C SER A 429 -6.76 1.15 -13.87
N GLY A 430 -7.37 1.76 -12.85
CA GLY A 430 -6.76 1.99 -11.52
C GLY A 430 -5.55 2.94 -11.48
N ALA A 431 -5.06 3.41 -12.62
CA ALA A 431 -3.97 4.37 -12.69
C ALA A 431 -4.34 5.64 -11.93
N ASP A 432 -3.38 6.29 -11.25
CA ASP A 432 -3.54 7.70 -10.90
C ASP A 432 -2.30 8.53 -11.20
N ALA A 433 -2.32 9.10 -12.41
CA ALA A 433 -1.43 10.14 -12.88
C ALA A 433 -2.27 11.21 -13.61
N ARG A 434 -1.96 12.49 -13.37
CA ARG A 434 -2.58 13.64 -14.06
C ARG A 434 -1.87 13.95 -15.39
N SER A 435 -1.69 12.96 -16.27
CA SER A 435 -0.97 13.12 -17.54
C SER A 435 -1.89 13.15 -18.77
N ALA A 436 -1.55 13.96 -19.77
CA ALA A 436 -2.25 14.00 -21.05
C ALA A 436 -2.20 12.65 -21.79
N GLN A 437 -1.09 11.91 -21.66
CA GLN A 437 -0.93 10.54 -22.15
C GLN A 437 -2.01 9.62 -21.62
N ARG A 438 -2.25 9.61 -20.29
CA ARG A 438 -3.30 8.80 -19.67
C ARG A 438 -4.66 9.14 -20.25
N LYS A 439 -5.02 10.42 -20.36
CA LYS A 439 -6.36 10.84 -20.84
C LYS A 439 -6.59 10.46 -22.31
N ILE A 440 -5.54 10.48 -23.13
CA ILE A 440 -5.55 9.98 -24.51
C ILE A 440 -5.75 8.45 -24.57
N GLN A 441 -5.05 7.69 -23.71
CA GLN A 441 -5.23 6.24 -23.60
C GLN A 441 -6.62 5.87 -23.03
N GLU A 442 -7.16 6.68 -22.13
CA GLU A 442 -8.52 6.54 -21.59
C GLU A 442 -9.59 6.76 -22.67
N TRP A 443 -9.39 7.71 -23.59
CA TRP A 443 -10.26 7.92 -24.76
C TRP A 443 -10.23 6.74 -25.73
N GLU A 444 -9.06 6.23 -26.08
CA GLU A 444 -8.94 5.02 -26.92
C GLU A 444 -9.67 3.85 -26.27
N ARG A 445 -9.35 3.56 -25.00
CA ARG A 445 -9.96 2.46 -24.26
C ARG A 445 -11.47 2.60 -24.12
N ALA A 446 -12.00 3.81 -23.93
CA ALA A 446 -13.44 4.04 -23.90
C ALA A 446 -14.10 3.76 -25.26
N ILE A 447 -13.50 4.22 -26.36
CA ILE A 447 -13.96 3.92 -27.72
C ILE A 447 -13.89 2.41 -28.01
N THR A 448 -12.86 1.72 -27.56
CA THR A 448 -12.66 0.27 -27.73
C THR A 448 -13.56 -0.56 -26.81
N LEU A 449 -13.99 -0.02 -25.66
CA LEU A 449 -14.96 -0.63 -24.76
C LEU A 449 -16.36 -0.68 -25.40
N GLU A 450 -16.84 0.42 -25.97
CA GLU A 450 -18.17 0.45 -26.64
C GLU A 450 -18.21 -0.31 -27.96
N LYS A 451 -17.05 -0.58 -28.59
CA LYS A 451 -16.95 -1.50 -29.73
C LYS A 451 -17.09 -2.97 -29.32
N ARG A 452 -17.13 -3.29 -28.03
CA ARG A 452 -17.17 -4.65 -27.48
C ARG A 452 -18.36 -4.93 -26.55
N LEU A 453 -18.88 -3.91 -25.86
CA LEU A 453 -19.96 -4.03 -24.87
C LEU A 453 -21.14 -3.11 -25.23
N SER A 454 -22.37 -3.52 -24.90
CA SER A 454 -23.57 -2.68 -25.01
C SER A 454 -23.57 -1.54 -23.98
N LYS A 455 -24.39 -0.52 -24.22
CA LYS A 455 -24.62 0.58 -23.26
C LYS A 455 -25.12 0.05 -21.91
N GLU A 456 -26.03 -0.92 -21.95
CA GLU A 456 -26.55 -1.66 -20.80
C GLU A 456 -25.40 -2.27 -19.96
N LYS A 457 -24.48 -3.02 -20.60
CA LYS A 457 -23.35 -3.66 -19.90
C LYS A 457 -22.33 -2.62 -19.39
N ILE A 458 -22.17 -1.49 -20.07
CA ILE A 458 -21.32 -0.39 -19.59
C ILE A 458 -21.96 0.33 -18.39
N MET A 459 -23.28 0.50 -18.39
CA MET A 459 -24.03 1.02 -17.25
C MET A 459 -23.98 0.03 -16.08
N GLU A 460 -24.17 -1.27 -16.33
CA GLU A 460 -24.01 -2.35 -15.33
C GLU A 460 -22.59 -2.33 -14.72
N LEU A 461 -21.55 -2.17 -15.55
CA LEU A 461 -20.18 -1.97 -15.05
C LEU A 461 -20.08 -0.70 -14.19
N PHE A 462 -20.58 0.44 -14.66
CA PHE A 462 -20.52 1.72 -13.94
C PHE A 462 -21.23 1.65 -12.59
N VAL A 463 -22.51 1.30 -12.58
CA VAL A 463 -23.41 1.20 -11.43
C VAL A 463 -22.89 0.26 -10.35
N ASN A 464 -22.04 -0.71 -10.71
CA ASN A 464 -21.35 -1.59 -9.77
C ASN A 464 -19.92 -1.14 -9.42
N LEU A 465 -19.14 -0.55 -10.34
CA LEU A 465 -17.77 -0.06 -10.06
C LEU A 465 -17.73 1.21 -9.21
N VAL A 466 -18.81 1.98 -9.20
CA VAL A 466 -18.81 3.37 -8.75
C VAL A 466 -18.65 3.51 -7.22
N PRO A 467 -17.76 4.40 -6.71
CA PRO A 467 -17.59 4.58 -5.27
C PRO A 467 -18.76 5.36 -4.65
N MET A 468 -19.28 4.86 -3.53
CA MET A 468 -20.51 5.35 -2.91
C MET A 468 -20.31 5.97 -1.51
N SER A 469 -19.06 6.34 -1.17
CA SER A 469 -18.63 6.79 0.17
C SER A 469 -18.62 5.67 1.23
N ASN A 470 -18.08 5.93 2.42
CA ASN A 470 -18.02 4.99 3.56
C ASN A 470 -17.56 3.55 3.21
N HIS A 471 -16.59 3.43 2.30
CA HIS A 471 -16.09 2.15 1.75
C HIS A 471 -17.10 1.33 0.94
N TYR A 472 -18.32 1.83 0.72
CA TYR A 472 -19.27 1.26 -0.23
C TYR A 472 -18.78 1.46 -1.66
N VAL A 473 -18.89 0.38 -2.45
CA VAL A 473 -18.70 0.43 -3.90
C VAL A 473 -19.89 -0.26 -4.55
N GLY A 474 -20.42 0.32 -5.62
CA GLY A 474 -21.62 -0.15 -6.28
C GLY A 474 -22.91 0.24 -5.55
N ILE A 475 -23.99 0.35 -6.33
CA ILE A 475 -25.28 0.87 -5.86
C ILE A 475 -25.99 -0.02 -4.84
N GLN A 476 -25.87 -1.36 -4.94
CA GLN A 476 -26.65 -2.31 -4.14
C GLN A 476 -26.25 -2.31 -2.67
N ALA A 477 -24.94 -2.27 -2.39
CA ALA A 477 -24.47 -2.13 -1.02
C ALA A 477 -24.80 -0.75 -0.44
N ALA A 478 -24.67 0.31 -1.24
CA ALA A 478 -25.09 1.66 -0.84
C ALA A 478 -26.59 1.76 -0.53
N SER A 479 -27.44 1.07 -1.31
CA SER A 479 -28.88 0.96 -1.09
C SER A 479 -29.22 0.27 0.23
N LYS A 480 -28.60 -0.89 0.51
CA LYS A 480 -28.80 -1.64 1.77
C LYS A 480 -28.27 -0.88 2.99
N ALA A 481 -27.16 -0.17 2.83
CA ALA A 481 -26.57 0.65 3.88
C ALA A 481 -27.39 1.90 4.19
N TYR A 482 -27.69 2.72 3.18
CA TYR A 482 -28.31 4.03 3.40
C TYR A 482 -29.83 3.95 3.55
N PHE A 483 -30.50 3.00 2.90
CA PHE A 483 -31.97 2.88 2.92
C PHE A 483 -32.49 1.53 3.46
N GLY A 484 -31.66 0.49 3.55
CA GLY A 484 -32.10 -0.85 4.00
C GLY A 484 -32.83 -1.65 2.92
N LYS A 485 -32.66 -1.25 1.65
CA LYS A 485 -33.39 -1.75 0.48
C LYS A 485 -32.48 -2.45 -0.51
N ASN A 486 -33.01 -3.39 -1.29
CA ASN A 486 -32.43 -3.77 -2.57
C ASN A 486 -32.69 -2.65 -3.61
N VAL A 487 -31.88 -2.58 -4.65
CA VAL A 487 -31.94 -1.51 -5.65
C VAL A 487 -33.27 -1.49 -6.41
N SER A 488 -33.83 -2.66 -6.69
CA SER A 488 -35.17 -2.84 -7.29
C SER A 488 -36.33 -2.31 -6.40
N GLU A 489 -36.07 -1.93 -5.15
CA GLU A 489 -37.04 -1.36 -4.21
C GLU A 489 -36.85 0.16 -4.01
N LEU A 490 -35.92 0.79 -4.74
CA LEU A 490 -35.63 2.21 -4.68
C LEU A 490 -36.67 3.05 -5.44
N ASP A 491 -37.10 4.15 -4.84
CA ASP A 491 -37.92 5.16 -5.52
C ASP A 491 -37.08 6.25 -6.22
N LEU A 492 -37.74 7.08 -7.04
CA LEU A 492 -37.12 8.14 -7.82
C LEU A 492 -36.26 9.12 -6.98
N ALA A 493 -36.67 9.45 -5.75
CA ALA A 493 -35.89 10.36 -4.91
C ALA A 493 -34.63 9.67 -4.37
N GLU A 494 -34.74 8.40 -3.98
CA GLU A 494 -33.60 7.59 -3.52
C GLU A 494 -32.61 7.32 -4.67
N CYS A 495 -33.11 7.01 -5.88
CA CYS A 495 -32.31 6.88 -7.10
C CYS A 495 -31.53 8.17 -7.40
N ALA A 496 -32.22 9.32 -7.47
CA ALA A 496 -31.59 10.61 -7.72
C ALA A 496 -30.63 11.06 -6.59
N PHE A 497 -30.82 10.56 -5.37
CA PHE A 497 -29.90 10.80 -4.25
C PHE A 497 -28.61 10.01 -4.40
N LEU A 498 -28.68 8.70 -4.65
CA LEU A 498 -27.49 7.87 -4.87
C LEU A 498 -26.72 8.30 -6.12
N ALA A 499 -27.41 8.68 -7.19
CA ALA A 499 -26.80 9.24 -8.39
C ALA A 499 -26.00 10.54 -8.13
N GLY A 500 -26.27 11.24 -7.01
CA GLY A 500 -25.55 12.44 -6.60
C GLY A 500 -24.22 12.20 -5.86
N ILE A 501 -23.92 10.98 -5.42
CA ILE A 501 -22.75 10.68 -4.57
C ILE A 501 -21.41 10.61 -5.35
N PRO A 502 -21.31 9.90 -6.50
CA PRO A 502 -20.01 9.47 -7.05
C PRO A 502 -19.00 10.53 -7.43
N ASN A 503 -19.45 11.75 -7.77
CA ASN A 503 -18.57 12.77 -8.33
C ASN A 503 -17.50 13.22 -7.31
N LEU A 504 -17.87 13.29 -6.02
CA LEU A 504 -16.98 13.61 -4.89
C LEU A 504 -17.43 12.86 -3.61
N PRO A 505 -17.19 11.55 -3.47
CA PRO A 505 -17.87 10.71 -2.48
C PRO A 505 -17.68 11.16 -1.01
N SER A 506 -16.51 11.70 -0.65
CA SER A 506 -16.26 12.24 0.70
C SER A 506 -17.06 13.51 0.99
N ILE A 507 -17.33 14.34 -0.03
CA ILE A 507 -18.11 15.58 0.06
C ILE A 507 -19.62 15.31 0.02
N TYR A 508 -20.02 14.13 -0.48
CA TYR A 508 -21.41 13.66 -0.58
C TYR A 508 -21.75 12.52 0.40
N ASN A 509 -20.96 12.33 1.46
CA ASN A 509 -21.14 11.27 2.45
C ASN A 509 -22.49 11.37 3.20
N PRO A 510 -23.45 10.44 2.99
CA PRO A 510 -24.80 10.51 3.57
C PRO A 510 -24.88 10.45 5.10
N TRP A 511 -23.84 9.92 5.76
CA TRP A 511 -23.77 9.81 7.22
C TRP A 511 -23.13 11.04 7.89
N THR A 512 -22.69 12.03 7.11
CA THR A 512 -22.21 13.31 7.65
C THR A 512 -23.25 14.41 7.44
N GLU A 513 -23.45 15.26 8.43
CA GLU A 513 -24.40 16.40 8.33
C GLU A 513 -24.07 17.35 7.18
N HIS A 514 -22.81 17.46 6.77
CA HIS A 514 -22.41 18.25 5.59
C HIS A 514 -22.66 17.48 4.29
N GLY A 515 -22.25 16.21 4.21
CA GLY A 515 -22.44 15.38 3.02
C GLY A 515 -23.91 15.14 2.71
N LYS A 516 -24.75 14.75 3.69
CA LYS A 516 -26.20 14.60 3.54
C LYS A 516 -26.86 15.86 2.94
N ARG A 517 -26.51 17.06 3.42
CA ARG A 517 -26.98 18.35 2.86
C ARG A 517 -26.41 18.68 1.49
N ASN A 518 -25.26 18.13 1.10
CA ASN A 518 -24.70 18.27 -0.25
C ASN A 518 -25.40 17.32 -1.22
N THR A 519 -25.62 16.07 -0.82
CA THR A 519 -26.27 15.02 -1.63
C THR A 519 -27.75 15.33 -1.85
N LEU A 520 -28.48 15.82 -0.83
CA LEU A 520 -29.83 16.36 -1.00
C LEU A 520 -29.89 17.56 -1.97
N ARG A 521 -28.82 18.34 -2.11
CA ARG A 521 -28.75 19.42 -3.12
C ARG A 521 -28.46 18.87 -4.51
N ARG A 522 -27.52 17.92 -4.65
CA ARG A 522 -27.21 17.25 -5.93
C ARG A 522 -28.40 16.41 -6.45
N MET A 523 -29.14 15.76 -5.55
CA MET A 523 -30.41 15.07 -5.83
C MET A 523 -31.42 16.00 -6.50
N ARG A 524 -31.62 17.22 -5.97
CA ARG A 524 -32.54 18.21 -6.55
C ARG A 524 -32.09 18.66 -7.94
N SER A 525 -30.79 18.84 -8.15
CA SER A 525 -30.24 19.10 -9.50
C SER A 525 -30.43 17.92 -10.45
N THR A 526 -30.30 16.69 -9.96
CA THR A 526 -30.51 15.45 -10.73
C THR A 526 -31.97 15.34 -11.17
N LEU A 527 -32.92 15.44 -10.24
CA LEU A 527 -34.36 15.46 -10.53
C LEU A 527 -34.73 16.56 -11.53
N ALA A 528 -34.21 17.78 -11.37
CA ALA A 528 -34.48 18.89 -12.29
C ALA A 528 -33.93 18.61 -13.70
N LYS A 529 -32.76 17.97 -13.82
CA LYS A 529 -32.16 17.59 -15.10
C LYS A 529 -32.85 16.38 -15.74
N MET A 530 -33.36 15.43 -14.95
CA MET A 530 -34.21 14.34 -15.44
C MET A 530 -35.51 14.90 -16.05
N LEU A 531 -36.13 15.89 -15.40
CA LEU A 531 -37.30 16.59 -15.93
C LEU A 531 -36.96 17.38 -17.21
N GLU A 532 -35.84 18.12 -17.25
CA GLU A 532 -35.36 18.85 -18.43
C GLU A 532 -35.14 17.92 -19.65
N LEU A 533 -34.62 16.72 -19.41
CA LEU A 533 -34.38 15.69 -20.43
C LEU A 533 -35.62 14.82 -20.74
N GLY A 534 -36.76 15.08 -20.11
CA GLY A 534 -38.00 14.32 -20.31
C GLY A 534 -37.98 12.88 -19.80
N LYS A 535 -37.08 12.56 -18.86
CA LYS A 535 -36.98 11.23 -18.21
C LYS A 535 -38.04 11.00 -17.12
N ILE A 536 -38.58 12.08 -16.56
CA ILE A 536 -39.68 12.05 -15.58
C ILE A 536 -40.71 13.12 -15.91
N THR A 537 -41.95 12.91 -15.47
CA THR A 537 -43.01 13.92 -15.57
C THR A 537 -42.91 14.99 -14.49
N GLN A 538 -43.61 16.12 -14.70
CA GLN A 538 -43.75 17.19 -13.69
C GLN A 538 -44.30 16.66 -12.35
N ALA A 539 -45.25 15.71 -12.38
CA ALA A 539 -45.88 15.17 -11.18
C ALA A 539 -44.93 14.26 -10.38
N GLU A 540 -44.11 13.46 -11.06
CA GLU A 540 -43.07 12.65 -10.42
C GLU A 540 -41.96 13.52 -9.84
N TYR A 541 -41.54 14.58 -10.56
CA TYR A 541 -40.61 15.59 -10.05
C TYR A 541 -41.14 16.27 -8.79
N GLU A 542 -42.39 16.75 -8.79
CA GLU A 542 -43.04 17.39 -7.64
C GLU A 542 -43.22 16.42 -6.46
N THR A 543 -43.46 15.14 -6.72
CA THR A 543 -43.54 14.11 -5.68
C THR A 543 -42.16 13.82 -5.07
N ALA A 544 -41.13 13.64 -5.90
CA ALA A 544 -39.78 13.30 -5.45
C ALA A 544 -39.07 14.47 -4.73
N ILE A 545 -39.25 15.71 -5.18
CA ILE A 545 -38.55 16.87 -4.56
C ILE A 545 -39.08 17.23 -3.16
N ASN A 546 -40.35 16.88 -2.88
CA ASN A 546 -41.01 17.10 -1.59
C ASN A 546 -40.91 15.88 -0.65
N ARG A 547 -40.29 14.78 -1.10
CA ARG A 547 -40.10 13.57 -0.29
C ARG A 547 -38.95 13.75 0.71
N GLU A 548 -39.21 13.42 1.98
CA GLU A 548 -38.18 13.34 3.00
C GLU A 548 -37.45 11.98 2.90
N LEU A 549 -36.12 12.01 2.81
CA LEU A 549 -35.29 10.81 2.77
C LEU A 549 -34.72 10.50 4.16
N ILE A 550 -35.11 9.34 4.69
CA ILE A 550 -34.54 8.76 5.90
C ILE A 550 -33.29 7.99 5.49
N ILE A 551 -32.14 8.33 6.09
CA ILE A 551 -30.89 7.60 5.95
C ILE A 551 -30.69 6.79 7.24
N ARG A 552 -30.40 5.49 7.12
CA ARG A 552 -30.17 4.59 8.27
C ARG A 552 -28.89 4.96 9.04
N ASP A 553 -28.85 4.62 10.32
CA ASP A 553 -27.67 4.79 11.17
C ASP A 553 -26.58 3.75 10.80
N PRO A 554 -25.29 4.10 10.83
CA PRO A 554 -24.20 3.15 10.68
C PRO A 554 -24.29 1.90 11.58
N GLN A 555 -24.90 2.01 12.77
CA GLN A 555 -24.93 0.92 13.75
C GLN A 555 -25.96 -0.18 13.44
N ASP A 556 -26.89 0.04 12.51
CA ASP A 556 -27.94 -0.93 12.15
C ASP A 556 -27.47 -1.98 11.10
N THR A 557 -26.17 -2.12 10.84
CA THR A 557 -25.63 -2.98 9.77
C THR A 557 -25.31 -4.40 10.25
N ASP A 558 -26.35 -5.22 10.46
CA ASP A 558 -26.23 -6.66 10.67
C ASP A 558 -25.70 -7.38 9.42
N THR A 559 -24.45 -7.85 9.46
CA THR A 559 -23.89 -8.82 8.50
C THR A 559 -23.05 -9.87 9.22
N THR A 560 -23.64 -11.05 9.46
CA THR A 560 -22.94 -12.22 9.99
C THR A 560 -22.17 -12.94 8.87
N SER A 561 -21.01 -12.40 8.51
CA SER A 561 -20.08 -12.99 7.55
C SER A 561 -19.37 -14.23 8.13
N GLU A 562 -19.05 -15.18 7.26
CA GLU A 562 -18.24 -16.36 7.58
C GLU A 562 -16.80 -15.94 7.90
N ILE A 563 -16.18 -16.49 8.94
CA ILE A 563 -14.81 -16.09 9.32
C ILE A 563 -13.79 -16.95 8.58
N HIS A 564 -13.14 -16.36 7.57
CA HIS A 564 -12.07 -17.00 6.80
C HIS A 564 -10.82 -17.26 7.66
N SER A 565 -9.98 -18.23 7.27
CA SER A 565 -8.67 -18.42 7.89
C SER A 565 -7.68 -17.31 7.54
N TYR A 566 -6.63 -17.15 8.35
CA TYR A 566 -5.51 -16.25 8.00
C TYR A 566 -4.78 -16.66 6.70
N PHE A 567 -4.83 -17.94 6.35
CA PHE A 567 -4.30 -18.45 5.08
C PHE A 567 -5.12 -17.92 3.89
N VAL A 568 -6.45 -18.07 3.94
CA VAL A 568 -7.36 -17.61 2.87
C VAL A 568 -7.25 -16.09 2.67
N GLU A 569 -7.10 -15.31 3.74
CA GLU A 569 -6.87 -13.86 3.62
C GLU A 569 -5.51 -13.50 3.00
N ALA A 570 -4.47 -14.30 3.26
CA ALA A 570 -3.17 -14.14 2.60
C ALA A 570 -3.22 -14.52 1.11
N VAL A 571 -3.97 -15.58 0.75
CA VAL A 571 -4.27 -15.95 -0.64
C VAL A 571 -4.97 -14.80 -1.36
N ILE A 572 -6.01 -14.22 -0.75
CA ILE A 572 -6.77 -13.10 -1.32
C ILE A 572 -5.84 -11.92 -1.65
N GLU A 573 -5.00 -11.47 -0.70
CA GLU A 573 -4.07 -10.37 -0.99
C GLU A 573 -2.99 -10.73 -2.02
N GLN A 574 -2.52 -11.98 -2.09
CA GLN A 574 -1.57 -12.40 -3.14
C GLN A 574 -2.23 -12.42 -4.52
N VAL A 575 -3.41 -13.05 -4.66
CA VAL A 575 -4.20 -13.07 -5.91
C VAL A 575 -4.53 -11.64 -6.35
N ARG A 576 -4.93 -10.78 -5.42
CA ARG A 576 -5.22 -9.36 -5.66
C ARG A 576 -4.01 -8.60 -6.20
N SER A 577 -2.85 -8.76 -5.55
CA SER A 577 -1.59 -8.17 -5.98
C SER A 577 -1.18 -8.66 -7.37
N GLU A 578 -1.38 -9.95 -7.68
CA GLU A 578 -1.10 -10.52 -9.00
C GLU A 578 -2.10 -10.07 -10.09
N LEU A 579 -3.39 -9.94 -9.80
CA LEU A 579 -4.37 -9.36 -10.74
C LEU A 579 -4.02 -7.91 -11.08
N ILE A 580 -3.58 -7.11 -10.10
CA ILE A 580 -3.13 -5.74 -10.33
C ILE A 580 -1.84 -5.71 -11.16
N SER A 581 -0.83 -6.49 -10.78
CA SER A 581 0.52 -6.41 -11.37
C SER A 581 0.67 -7.16 -12.71
N LYS A 582 0.11 -8.37 -12.82
CA LYS A 582 0.21 -9.24 -14.01
C LYS A 582 -0.93 -9.01 -15.01
N ARG A 583 -2.18 -8.82 -14.55
CA ARG A 583 -3.35 -8.55 -15.42
C ARG A 583 -3.68 -7.06 -15.61
N GLY A 584 -3.09 -6.16 -14.82
CA GLY A 584 -3.32 -4.72 -14.97
C GLY A 584 -4.71 -4.26 -14.52
N TYR A 585 -5.35 -5.02 -13.63
CA TYR A 585 -6.62 -4.62 -13.02
C TYR A 585 -6.39 -3.46 -12.04
N SER A 586 -7.39 -2.61 -11.82
CA SER A 586 -7.41 -1.74 -10.64
C SER A 586 -7.58 -2.57 -9.37
N ALA A 587 -7.28 -1.98 -8.20
CA ALA A 587 -7.59 -2.60 -6.91
C ALA A 587 -9.07 -3.01 -6.84
N THR A 588 -9.98 -2.07 -7.14
CA THR A 588 -11.43 -2.30 -7.17
C THR A 588 -11.85 -3.41 -8.16
N LEU A 589 -11.15 -3.58 -9.29
CA LEU A 589 -11.43 -4.64 -10.25
C LEU A 589 -10.88 -6.01 -9.82
N ALA A 590 -9.73 -6.04 -9.15
CA ALA A 590 -9.25 -7.26 -8.49
C ALA A 590 -10.20 -7.69 -7.35
N ASP A 591 -10.71 -6.72 -6.57
CA ASP A 591 -11.71 -6.96 -5.52
C ASP A 591 -13.03 -7.50 -6.12
N ILE A 592 -13.51 -6.95 -7.25
CA ILE A 592 -14.64 -7.52 -8.00
C ILE A 592 -14.38 -8.99 -8.36
N ALA A 593 -13.22 -9.26 -8.98
CA ALA A 593 -12.92 -10.59 -9.47
C ALA A 593 -12.97 -11.59 -8.32
N ILE A 594 -12.23 -11.32 -7.24
CA ILE A 594 -12.09 -12.21 -6.09
C ILE A 594 -13.43 -12.48 -5.39
N PHE A 595 -14.31 -11.48 -5.20
CA PHE A 595 -15.53 -11.67 -4.40
C PHE A 595 -16.83 -11.89 -5.20
N GLN A 596 -16.82 -11.73 -6.53
CA GLN A 596 -18.05 -11.66 -7.33
C GLN A 596 -18.00 -12.33 -8.71
N GLN A 597 -16.83 -12.72 -9.24
CA GLN A 597 -16.75 -13.27 -10.61
C GLN A 597 -16.80 -14.81 -10.70
N GLY A 598 -17.02 -15.53 -9.59
CA GLY A 598 -17.04 -17.00 -9.60
C GLY A 598 -15.68 -17.61 -9.90
N LEU A 599 -14.61 -17.07 -9.31
CA LEU A 599 -13.27 -17.60 -9.56
C LEU A 599 -13.09 -18.96 -8.88
N HIS A 600 -12.25 -19.80 -9.48
CA HIS A 600 -11.74 -21.00 -8.83
C HIS A 600 -10.27 -20.76 -8.47
N ILE A 601 -9.99 -20.56 -7.18
CA ILE A 601 -8.66 -20.27 -6.65
C ILE A 601 -8.09 -21.55 -6.06
N GLU A 602 -7.16 -22.19 -6.76
CA GLU A 602 -6.45 -23.38 -6.29
C GLU A 602 -5.28 -22.96 -5.40
N THR A 603 -5.32 -23.34 -4.12
CA THR A 603 -4.30 -22.94 -3.14
C THR A 603 -3.24 -24.00 -2.90
N THR A 604 -2.13 -23.58 -2.29
CA THR A 604 -1.09 -24.49 -1.78
C THR A 604 -1.39 -25.04 -0.39
N MET A 605 -2.56 -24.70 0.20
CA MET A 605 -2.89 -25.01 1.59
C MET A 605 -2.94 -26.51 1.83
N ASP A 606 -2.28 -26.96 2.89
CA ASP A 606 -2.42 -28.32 3.40
C ASP A 606 -3.42 -28.30 4.56
N PRO A 607 -4.64 -28.86 4.40
CA PRO A 607 -5.69 -28.74 5.40
C PRO A 607 -5.34 -29.46 6.71
N TYR A 608 -4.45 -30.46 6.67
CA TYR A 608 -3.97 -31.15 7.86
C TYR A 608 -2.97 -30.27 8.63
N ILE A 609 -1.97 -29.70 7.95
CA ILE A 609 -0.97 -28.83 8.58
C ILE A 609 -1.60 -27.50 9.05
N GLN A 610 -2.47 -26.87 8.25
CA GLN A 610 -3.19 -25.65 8.63
C GLN A 610 -4.02 -25.87 9.89
N LYS A 611 -4.81 -26.96 9.94
CA LYS A 611 -5.64 -27.28 11.11
C LYS A 611 -4.80 -27.55 12.36
N ILE A 612 -3.61 -28.18 12.22
CA ILE A 612 -2.67 -28.35 13.33
C ILE A 612 -2.13 -26.99 13.81
N ALA A 613 -1.74 -26.10 12.90
CA ALA A 613 -1.26 -24.77 13.25
C ALA A 613 -2.34 -23.96 13.98
N GLU A 614 -3.55 -23.88 13.44
CA GLU A 614 -4.68 -23.16 14.05
C GLU A 614 -5.09 -23.73 15.42
N THR A 615 -5.20 -25.05 15.54
CA THR A 615 -5.53 -25.73 16.82
C THR A 615 -4.43 -25.51 17.86
N THR A 616 -3.16 -25.43 17.43
CA THR A 616 -2.02 -25.14 18.31
C THR A 616 -2.04 -23.68 18.76
N PHE A 617 -2.40 -22.75 17.88
CA PHE A 617 -2.48 -21.31 18.16
C PHE A 617 -3.68 -20.90 19.04
N GLN A 618 -4.56 -21.84 19.40
CA GLN A 618 -5.62 -21.63 20.40
C GLN A 618 -5.19 -22.06 21.83
N LYS A 619 -4.08 -22.79 21.97
CA LYS A 619 -3.60 -23.35 23.24
C LYS A 619 -2.84 -22.32 24.06
N LYS A 620 -3.49 -21.79 25.10
CA LYS A 620 -2.92 -20.79 26.02
C LYS A 620 -1.66 -21.29 26.73
N GLU A 621 -1.64 -22.57 27.07
CA GLU A 621 -0.56 -23.28 27.74
C GLU A 621 0.72 -23.41 26.89
N LEU A 622 0.62 -23.28 25.57
CA LEU A 622 1.76 -23.21 24.65
C LEU A 622 2.22 -21.77 24.39
N MET A 623 1.41 -20.76 24.74
CA MET A 623 1.69 -19.35 24.49
C MET A 623 2.50 -18.69 25.62
N MET A 624 2.30 -19.10 26.88
CA MET A 624 3.14 -18.70 28.02
C MET A 624 2.99 -19.66 29.21
N THR A 625 3.99 -19.68 30.10
CA THR A 625 3.98 -20.54 31.30
C THR A 625 2.91 -20.15 32.33
N ASN A 626 2.60 -18.85 32.49
CA ASN A 626 1.59 -18.35 33.44
C ASN A 626 0.33 -17.85 32.71
N TYR A 627 -0.22 -18.69 31.84
CA TYR A 627 -1.29 -18.29 30.91
C TYR A 627 -2.62 -17.93 31.59
N GLU A 628 -2.85 -18.36 32.84
CA GLU A 628 -4.03 -17.97 33.61
C GLU A 628 -4.03 -16.47 33.97
N ALA A 629 -2.87 -15.81 34.00
CA ALA A 629 -2.76 -14.36 34.17
C ALA A 629 -3.01 -13.57 32.87
N MET A 630 -3.14 -14.24 31.72
CA MET A 630 -3.35 -13.59 30.42
C MET A 630 -4.58 -12.66 30.35
N PRO A 631 -5.73 -12.91 31.03
CA PRO A 631 -6.88 -12.00 31.00
C PRO A 631 -6.55 -10.59 31.50
N ASP A 632 -5.74 -10.52 32.56
CA ASP A 632 -5.39 -9.30 33.33
C ASP A 632 -4.15 -8.57 32.78
N MET A 633 -3.44 -9.16 31.82
CA MET A 633 -2.29 -8.52 31.20
C MET A 633 -2.72 -7.30 30.36
N PRO A 634 -2.12 -6.10 30.57
CA PRO A 634 -2.46 -4.90 29.80
C PRO A 634 -2.04 -5.00 28.33
N GLN A 635 -1.09 -5.89 28.01
CA GLN A 635 -0.78 -6.32 26.65
C GLN A 635 -0.74 -7.84 26.62
N LYS A 636 -1.66 -8.45 25.87
CA LYS A 636 -1.72 -9.91 25.68
C LYS A 636 -0.68 -10.30 24.62
N PRO A 637 0.15 -11.34 24.85
CA PRO A 637 1.16 -11.72 23.88
C PRO A 637 0.50 -12.24 22.60
N GLN A 638 1.26 -12.26 21.51
CA GLN A 638 0.80 -12.64 20.17
C GLN A 638 1.90 -13.42 19.45
N ALA A 639 1.49 -14.29 18.54
CA ALA A 639 2.37 -15.08 17.68
C ALA A 639 1.88 -15.06 16.22
N SER A 640 2.73 -15.52 15.32
CA SER A 640 2.36 -16.02 13.99
C SER A 640 3.21 -17.24 13.65
N ILE A 641 2.75 -18.04 12.69
CA ILE A 641 3.55 -19.10 12.07
C ILE A 641 3.31 -19.10 10.56
N THR A 642 4.37 -19.40 9.81
CA THR A 642 4.33 -19.70 8.38
C THR A 642 5.08 -21.02 8.19
N VAL A 643 4.47 -21.98 7.49
CA VAL A 643 5.08 -23.27 7.17
C VAL A 643 5.21 -23.36 5.66
N ILE A 644 6.42 -23.62 5.16
CA ILE A 644 6.74 -23.67 3.73
C ILE A 644 7.29 -25.06 3.40
N SER A 645 6.85 -25.64 2.28
CA SER A 645 7.39 -26.90 1.78
C SER A 645 8.74 -26.70 1.08
N ASN A 646 9.68 -27.61 1.40
CA ASN A 646 10.99 -27.72 0.77
C ASN A 646 11.11 -29.00 -0.10
N LEU A 647 10.02 -29.77 -0.25
CA LEU A 647 10.02 -30.94 -1.13
C LEU A 647 10.18 -30.48 -2.59
N PRO A 648 10.96 -31.17 -3.45
CA PRO A 648 11.28 -30.69 -4.80
C PRO A 648 10.07 -30.31 -5.66
N GLU A 649 8.98 -31.06 -5.54
CA GLU A 649 7.74 -30.91 -6.29
C GLU A 649 6.75 -29.88 -5.71
N THR A 650 6.96 -29.43 -4.46
CA THR A 650 6.14 -28.39 -3.80
C THR A 650 6.99 -27.26 -3.18
N ARG A 651 8.22 -27.05 -3.67
CA ARG A 651 9.14 -26.05 -3.13
C ARG A 651 8.55 -24.64 -3.20
N GLY A 652 8.71 -23.87 -2.12
CA GLY A 652 8.18 -22.51 -2.00
C GLY A 652 6.70 -22.41 -1.66
N GLN A 653 5.96 -23.52 -1.68
CA GLN A 653 4.55 -23.55 -1.28
C GLN A 653 4.40 -23.25 0.21
N VAL A 654 3.71 -22.16 0.55
CA VAL A 654 3.21 -21.95 1.90
C VAL A 654 2.08 -22.95 2.12
N VAL A 655 2.29 -23.94 2.99
CA VAL A 655 1.33 -25.02 3.26
C VAL A 655 0.46 -24.74 4.48
N ALA A 656 0.91 -23.87 5.39
CA ALA A 656 0.10 -23.37 6.50
C ALA A 656 0.54 -21.96 6.94
N LEU A 657 -0.40 -21.15 7.41
CA LEU A 657 -0.19 -19.75 7.82
C LEU A 657 -1.23 -19.32 8.87
N VAL A 658 -0.76 -18.80 10.01
CA VAL A 658 -1.60 -18.27 11.09
C VAL A 658 -1.07 -16.91 11.56
N GLY A 659 -1.92 -15.89 11.55
CA GLY A 659 -1.58 -14.48 11.77
C GLY A 659 -1.88 -13.90 13.16
N GLY A 660 -2.34 -14.71 14.11
CA GLY A 660 -2.70 -14.25 15.45
C GLY A 660 -2.91 -15.40 16.42
N PHE A 661 -2.77 -15.11 17.71
CA PHE A 661 -3.02 -16.07 18.79
C PHE A 661 -4.49 -16.02 19.24
N GLY A 662 -5.09 -17.20 19.43
CA GLY A 662 -6.49 -17.38 19.83
C GLY A 662 -7.48 -17.50 18.66
N GLU A 663 -8.76 -17.48 18.99
CA GLU A 663 -9.87 -17.50 18.03
C GLU A 663 -9.91 -16.21 17.18
N LYS A 664 -9.91 -16.36 15.86
CA LYS A 664 -10.13 -15.25 14.91
C LYS A 664 -11.62 -14.89 14.90
N LYS A 665 -11.96 -13.61 15.05
CA LYS A 665 -13.35 -13.12 15.25
C LYS A 665 -13.84 -12.14 14.18
N THR A 666 -12.99 -11.73 13.25
CA THR A 666 -13.30 -10.80 12.17
C THR A 666 -12.55 -11.21 10.91
N ASN A 667 -13.04 -10.82 9.73
CA ASN A 667 -12.26 -10.90 8.50
C ASN A 667 -11.37 -9.67 8.33
N PHE A 668 -10.30 -9.84 7.55
CA PHE A 668 -9.24 -8.88 7.23
C PHE A 668 -8.66 -8.19 8.48
N GLY A 669 -8.60 -8.93 9.59
CA GLY A 669 -7.91 -8.52 10.81
C GLY A 669 -6.40 -8.64 10.65
N PHE A 670 -5.65 -7.91 11.48
CA PHE A 670 -4.18 -7.82 11.34
C PHE A 670 -3.49 -9.19 11.36
N ASN A 671 -2.96 -9.59 10.20
CA ASN A 671 -2.33 -10.89 9.94
C ASN A 671 -0.82 -10.78 10.17
N ARG A 672 -0.35 -11.18 11.36
CA ARG A 672 1.05 -11.02 11.76
C ARG A 672 2.03 -11.81 10.88
N ALA A 673 1.60 -12.84 10.18
CA ALA A 673 2.47 -13.62 9.33
C ALA A 673 2.94 -12.85 8.08
N THR A 674 2.12 -11.90 7.59
CA THR A 674 2.34 -11.14 6.34
C THR A 674 2.38 -9.62 6.54
N GLN A 675 1.88 -9.10 7.66
CA GLN A 675 1.74 -7.65 7.92
C GLN A 675 2.55 -7.16 9.13
N ALA A 676 2.97 -8.04 10.05
CA ALA A 676 3.75 -7.63 11.22
C ALA A 676 5.25 -7.68 10.95
N TYR A 677 5.75 -6.70 10.20
CA TYR A 677 7.18 -6.46 10.12
C TYR A 677 7.75 -6.17 11.52
N ARG A 678 8.73 -6.96 11.94
CA ARG A 678 9.42 -6.84 13.23
C ARG A 678 10.93 -6.96 13.04
N GLN A 679 11.71 -6.48 14.01
CA GLN A 679 13.15 -6.73 13.99
C GLN A 679 13.40 -8.24 14.21
N PRO A 680 14.00 -8.97 13.25
CA PRO A 680 14.24 -10.42 13.37
C PRO A 680 15.24 -10.78 14.48
N GLY A 681 15.95 -9.79 15.04
CA GLY A 681 17.00 -10.01 16.02
C GLY A 681 18.11 -10.89 15.42
N SER A 682 18.62 -11.82 16.23
CA SER A 682 19.69 -12.71 15.81
C SER A 682 19.31 -13.77 14.76
N SER A 683 18.01 -13.95 14.44
CA SER A 683 17.60 -14.87 13.35
C SER A 683 17.99 -14.37 11.95
N ILE A 684 18.44 -13.11 11.82
CA ILE A 684 18.99 -12.63 10.55
C ILE A 684 20.40 -13.15 10.27
N LYS A 685 21.16 -13.52 11.32
CA LYS A 685 22.60 -13.76 11.24
C LYS A 685 23.01 -14.86 10.25
N PRO A 686 22.35 -16.04 10.20
CA PRO A 686 22.75 -17.10 9.26
C PRO A 686 22.70 -16.64 7.81
N ILE A 687 21.68 -15.86 7.43
CA ILE A 687 21.38 -15.49 6.04
C ILE A 687 21.97 -14.13 5.60
N LEU A 688 22.28 -13.21 6.53
CA LEU A 688 22.79 -11.87 6.22
C LEU A 688 24.33 -11.75 6.28
N GLU A 689 24.98 -12.49 7.18
CA GLU A 689 26.41 -12.32 7.48
C GLU A 689 27.19 -13.63 7.32
N TYR A 690 26.77 -14.72 7.96
CA TYR A 690 27.58 -15.93 7.98
C TYR A 690 27.53 -16.73 6.67
N ALA A 691 26.34 -17.05 6.14
CA ALA A 691 26.26 -17.77 4.87
C ALA A 691 26.85 -16.96 3.71
N PRO A 692 26.58 -15.65 3.51
CA PRO A 692 27.25 -14.86 2.47
C PRO A 692 28.78 -14.83 2.59
N ALA A 693 29.32 -14.71 3.82
CA ALA A 693 30.76 -14.71 4.03
C ALA A 693 31.41 -16.09 3.83
N MET A 694 30.70 -17.19 4.13
CA MET A 694 31.12 -18.55 3.76
C MET A 694 31.04 -18.78 2.25
N ASP A 695 30.01 -18.24 1.61
CA ASP A 695 29.76 -18.40 0.17
C ASP A 695 30.86 -17.77 -0.68
N LEU A 696 31.29 -16.57 -0.29
CA LEU A 696 32.42 -15.85 -0.87
C LEU A 696 33.79 -16.37 -0.41
N GLY A 697 33.84 -17.40 0.45
CA GLY A 697 35.09 -17.98 0.97
C GLY A 697 35.87 -17.07 1.93
N ILE A 698 35.25 -16.00 2.43
CA ILE A 698 35.83 -15.02 3.35
C ILE A 698 36.03 -15.64 4.75
N ILE A 699 35.12 -16.52 5.16
CA ILE A 699 35.21 -17.33 6.38
C ILE A 699 34.89 -18.80 6.10
N THR A 700 35.27 -19.66 7.03
CA THR A 700 34.84 -21.07 7.10
C THR A 700 34.29 -21.35 8.49
N ALA A 701 33.59 -22.47 8.68
CA ALA A 701 33.15 -22.91 10.00
C ALA A 701 34.30 -23.00 11.04
N GLY A 702 35.52 -23.33 10.58
CA GLY A 702 36.73 -23.43 11.39
C GLY A 702 37.54 -22.13 11.55
N THR A 703 37.15 -21.03 10.90
CA THR A 703 37.83 -19.74 11.05
C THR A 703 37.74 -19.27 12.50
N ILE A 704 38.88 -18.91 13.09
CA ILE A 704 38.96 -18.41 14.47
C ILE A 704 38.91 -16.88 14.44
N LEU A 705 38.04 -16.30 15.27
CA LEU A 705 37.91 -14.86 15.51
C LEU A 705 37.97 -14.60 17.02
N ILE A 706 38.13 -13.34 17.44
CA ILE A 706 38.33 -12.98 18.85
C ILE A 706 37.06 -12.33 19.41
N ASP A 707 36.37 -13.03 20.30
CA ASP A 707 35.22 -12.52 21.06
C ASP A 707 35.72 -11.67 22.23
N GLU A 708 35.72 -10.36 22.02
CA GLU A 708 36.20 -9.30 22.92
C GLU A 708 35.35 -8.02 22.72
N PRO A 709 35.45 -7.00 23.59
CA PRO A 709 34.79 -5.70 23.35
C PRO A 709 35.20 -5.08 22.01
N LYS A 710 34.24 -4.90 21.10
CA LYS A 710 34.43 -4.25 19.79
C LYS A 710 33.93 -2.80 19.82
N TYR A 711 34.31 -2.04 18.81
CA TYR A 711 34.02 -0.60 18.67
C TYR A 711 33.47 -0.32 17.26
N PHE A 712 32.21 -0.67 17.05
CA PHE A 712 31.55 -0.62 15.73
C PHE A 712 30.35 0.34 15.65
N ASP A 713 30.08 1.14 16.69
CA ASP A 713 29.12 2.24 16.61
C ASP A 713 29.79 3.46 15.93
N PRO A 714 29.33 3.89 14.73
CA PRO A 714 29.91 5.03 14.03
C PRO A 714 29.57 6.39 14.68
N HIS A 715 28.59 6.44 15.59
CA HIS A 715 28.22 7.64 16.33
C HIS A 715 28.97 7.77 17.66
N ASN A 716 29.36 6.63 18.28
CA ASN A 716 30.08 6.59 19.55
C ASN A 716 31.32 5.67 19.46
N PRO A 717 32.35 6.02 18.66
CA PRO A 717 33.48 5.12 18.36
C PRO A 717 34.34 4.73 19.57
N GLU A 718 34.28 5.48 20.67
CA GLU A 718 34.98 5.18 21.93
C GLU A 718 34.17 4.28 22.88
N VAL A 719 32.93 3.93 22.53
CA VAL A 719 32.04 3.10 23.34
C VAL A 719 32.03 1.66 22.83
N ALA A 720 32.19 0.70 23.74
CA ALA A 720 32.18 -0.72 23.40
C ALA A 720 30.78 -1.15 22.90
N TRP A 721 30.69 -1.45 21.61
CA TRP A 721 29.49 -1.92 20.93
C TRP A 721 29.86 -2.76 19.68
N PRO A 722 29.19 -3.89 19.42
CA PRO A 722 28.06 -4.44 20.18
C PRO A 722 28.51 -5.17 21.45
N ASN A 723 27.55 -5.36 22.38
CA ASN A 723 27.76 -6.17 23.58
C ASN A 723 27.11 -7.56 23.41
N ASN A 724 27.74 -8.59 23.96
CA ASN A 724 27.16 -9.92 24.07
C ASN A 724 26.10 -10.00 25.17
N SER A 725 25.18 -10.97 25.07
CA SER A 725 24.28 -11.28 26.17
C SER A 725 25.08 -11.59 27.45
N GLY A 726 24.70 -10.96 28.57
CA GLY A 726 25.40 -11.04 29.84
C GLY A 726 26.77 -10.34 29.91
N ASN A 727 27.19 -9.61 28.88
CA ASN A 727 28.51 -8.96 28.77
C ASN A 727 29.71 -9.94 28.91
N VAL A 728 29.52 -11.21 28.55
CA VAL A 728 30.57 -12.24 28.61
C VAL A 728 31.28 -12.37 27.26
N TYR A 729 32.62 -12.35 27.32
CA TYR A 729 33.55 -12.46 26.19
C TYR A 729 34.39 -13.73 26.31
N ARG A 730 34.58 -14.46 25.21
CA ARG A 730 35.20 -15.81 25.18
C ARG A 730 36.65 -15.82 24.72
N GLY A 731 37.17 -14.73 24.16
CA GLY A 731 38.46 -14.72 23.48
C GLY A 731 38.40 -15.52 22.16
N PRO A 732 39.44 -16.30 21.81
CA PRO A 732 39.46 -17.08 20.57
C PRO A 732 38.29 -18.07 20.46
N ILE A 733 37.47 -17.92 19.43
CA ILE A 733 36.28 -18.75 19.16
C ILE A 733 36.18 -19.06 17.66
N THR A 734 35.71 -20.25 17.29
CA THR A 734 35.43 -20.56 15.88
C THR A 734 34.12 -19.93 15.42
N VAL A 735 34.01 -19.59 14.13
CA VAL A 735 32.76 -19.14 13.50
C VAL A 735 31.60 -20.11 13.79
N ARG A 736 31.85 -21.42 13.74
CA ARG A 736 30.88 -22.46 14.11
C ARG A 736 30.34 -22.29 15.54
N GLN A 737 31.22 -22.09 16.51
CA GLN A 737 30.83 -21.82 17.90
C GLN A 737 30.14 -20.46 18.06
N ALA A 738 30.54 -19.45 17.29
CA ALA A 738 29.96 -18.10 17.33
C ALA A 738 28.52 -18.07 16.81
N ILE A 739 28.21 -18.79 15.72
CA ILE A 739 26.85 -18.98 15.20
C ILE A 739 26.01 -19.72 16.25
N ARG A 740 26.48 -20.89 16.70
CA ARG A 740 25.77 -21.78 17.65
C ARG A 740 25.47 -21.12 19.01
N GLN A 741 26.27 -20.13 19.42
CA GLN A 741 26.06 -19.34 20.64
C GLN A 741 25.51 -17.93 20.37
N SER A 742 25.18 -17.62 19.12
CA SER A 742 24.72 -16.32 18.62
C SER A 742 25.51 -15.12 19.16
N VAL A 743 26.83 -15.20 19.11
CA VAL A 743 27.73 -14.14 19.59
C VAL A 743 27.51 -12.85 18.78
N ASN A 744 27.50 -11.69 19.45
CA ASN A 744 27.16 -10.40 18.83
C ASN A 744 28.39 -9.65 18.30
N THR A 745 29.52 -9.74 19.02
CA THR A 745 30.82 -9.17 18.63
C THR A 745 31.25 -9.71 17.27
N ILE A 746 31.26 -11.03 17.13
CA ILE A 746 31.66 -11.76 15.93
C ILE A 746 30.70 -11.51 14.75
N ALA A 747 29.39 -11.44 15.02
CA ALA A 747 28.37 -11.11 14.02
C ALA A 747 28.68 -9.78 13.31
N VAL A 748 28.75 -8.70 14.09
CA VAL A 748 29.04 -7.36 13.55
C VAL A 748 30.47 -7.27 13.01
N GLU A 749 31.44 -8.02 13.54
CA GLU A 749 32.80 -8.09 12.99
C GLU A 749 32.81 -8.70 11.58
N VAL A 750 32.14 -9.83 11.37
CA VAL A 750 31.97 -10.45 10.04
C VAL A 750 31.24 -9.49 9.10
N TYR A 751 30.09 -8.96 9.50
CA TYR A 751 29.26 -8.08 8.67
C TYR A 751 29.97 -6.77 8.28
N VAL A 752 30.64 -6.10 9.23
CA VAL A 752 31.22 -4.76 9.01
C VAL A 752 32.66 -4.80 8.50
N LYS A 753 33.49 -5.74 8.96
CA LYS A 753 34.93 -5.77 8.64
C LYS A 753 35.32 -6.79 7.58
N MET A 754 34.56 -7.88 7.42
CA MET A 754 34.93 -8.97 6.50
C MET A 754 34.06 -9.01 5.24
N LEU A 755 32.74 -8.93 5.39
CA LEU A 755 31.77 -9.03 4.30
C LEU A 755 31.39 -7.67 3.68
N THR A 756 31.32 -6.62 4.50
CA THR A 756 30.64 -5.33 4.24
C THR A 756 29.10 -5.41 4.24
N PRO A 757 28.39 -4.39 4.77
CA PRO A 757 26.93 -4.34 4.75
C PRO A 757 26.32 -4.47 3.35
N GLN A 758 26.97 -3.91 2.33
CA GLN A 758 26.44 -3.87 0.97
C GLN A 758 26.39 -5.25 0.31
N LEU A 759 27.32 -6.16 0.65
CA LEU A 759 27.27 -7.55 0.17
C LEU A 759 26.30 -8.40 1.00
N GLY A 760 26.25 -8.26 2.32
CA GLY A 760 25.25 -8.96 3.13
C GLY A 760 23.82 -8.62 2.71
N LEU A 761 23.52 -7.33 2.53
CA LEU A 761 22.20 -6.87 2.11
C LEU A 761 21.85 -7.22 0.66
N SER A 762 22.84 -7.46 -0.22
CA SER A 762 22.57 -7.94 -1.58
C SER A 762 22.17 -9.41 -1.59
N TYR A 763 22.81 -10.26 -0.77
CA TYR A 763 22.35 -11.63 -0.53
C TYR A 763 20.96 -11.66 0.13
N LEU A 764 20.72 -10.84 1.16
CA LEU A 764 19.41 -10.77 1.81
C LEU A 764 18.28 -10.34 0.84
N LYS A 765 18.58 -9.45 -0.12
CA LYS A 765 17.66 -9.09 -1.21
C LYS A 765 17.37 -10.25 -2.17
N ARG A 766 18.36 -11.09 -2.48
CA ARG A 766 18.18 -12.30 -3.31
C ARG A 766 17.33 -13.36 -2.60
N LEU A 767 17.22 -13.29 -1.27
CA LEU A 767 16.30 -14.07 -0.43
C LEU A 767 14.92 -13.37 -0.25
N GLY A 768 14.55 -12.45 -1.14
CA GLY A 768 13.28 -11.73 -1.13
C GLY A 768 13.19 -10.52 -0.18
N ILE A 769 14.21 -10.27 0.65
CA ILE A 769 14.16 -9.25 1.73
C ILE A 769 15.01 -8.04 1.33
N ASP A 770 14.45 -7.10 0.56
CA ASP A 770 15.18 -5.88 0.19
C ASP A 770 15.30 -4.91 1.37
N ARG A 771 16.47 -4.90 2.01
CA ARG A 771 16.89 -3.88 2.98
C ARG A 771 18.17 -3.16 2.51
N THR A 772 18.44 -3.09 1.19
CA THR A 772 19.71 -2.60 0.61
C THR A 772 20.11 -1.16 0.94
N LYS A 773 19.20 -0.36 1.53
CA LYS A 773 19.45 1.00 2.01
C LYS A 773 19.81 1.07 3.51
N GLU A 774 19.64 -0.03 4.24
CA GLU A 774 19.81 -0.13 5.70
C GLU A 774 21.22 -0.61 6.07
N THR A 775 22.23 0.14 5.64
CA THR A 775 23.65 -0.26 5.75
C THR A 775 24.26 -0.04 7.14
N GLN A 776 23.45 0.20 8.19
CA GLN A 776 23.94 0.40 9.56
C GLN A 776 24.57 -0.87 10.14
N PRO A 777 25.65 -0.78 10.94
CA PRO A 777 26.25 -1.92 11.65
C PRO A 777 25.26 -2.75 12.48
N ALA A 778 24.21 -2.12 13.01
CA ALA A 778 23.16 -2.79 13.79
C ALA A 778 22.27 -3.74 12.97
N GLY A 779 22.32 -3.69 11.63
CA GLY A 779 21.62 -4.63 10.73
C GLY A 779 22.02 -6.09 10.96
N ALA A 780 23.29 -6.36 11.28
CA ALA A 780 23.79 -7.68 11.72
C ALA A 780 23.05 -8.27 12.93
N LEU A 781 22.50 -7.41 13.80
CA LEU A 781 21.72 -7.82 14.97
C LEU A 781 20.20 -7.76 14.71
N GLY A 782 19.79 -7.63 13.44
CA GLY A 782 18.39 -7.55 13.02
C GLY A 782 17.73 -6.19 13.27
N ALA A 783 18.50 -5.14 13.60
CA ALA A 783 17.98 -3.80 13.86
C ALA A 783 17.69 -3.04 12.56
N PHE A 784 16.71 -3.54 11.80
CA PHE A 784 16.13 -2.85 10.67
C PHE A 784 15.05 -1.85 11.11
N SER A 785 14.88 -0.83 10.28
CA SER A 785 13.89 0.24 10.41
C SER A 785 12.53 -0.21 9.88
N HIS A 786 12.52 -0.97 8.77
CA HIS A 786 11.28 -1.56 8.26
C HIS A 786 10.91 -2.85 9.02
N GLY A 787 11.90 -3.67 9.42
CA GLY A 787 11.68 -5.01 9.97
C GLY A 787 11.55 -6.10 8.91
N VAL A 788 11.07 -7.28 9.30
CA VAL A 788 10.83 -8.49 8.48
C VAL A 788 9.61 -9.23 9.06
N THR A 789 8.79 -9.83 8.20
CA THR A 789 7.60 -10.66 8.54
C THR A 789 7.97 -12.15 8.74
N SER A 790 7.10 -12.96 9.35
CA SER A 790 7.41 -14.41 9.48
C SER A 790 7.38 -15.14 8.13
N MET A 791 6.61 -14.67 7.15
CA MET A 791 6.60 -15.24 5.80
C MET A 791 7.88 -14.91 5.02
N GLU A 792 8.35 -13.66 5.06
CA GLU A 792 9.66 -13.29 4.50
C GLU A 792 10.79 -14.12 5.11
N LEU A 793 10.85 -14.21 6.44
CA LEU A 793 11.94 -14.89 7.15
C LEU A 793 11.92 -16.40 6.91
N ALA A 794 10.75 -17.04 6.94
CA ALA A 794 10.60 -18.46 6.59
C ALA A 794 11.02 -18.71 5.13
N GLY A 795 10.63 -17.82 4.22
CA GLY A 795 11.03 -17.86 2.81
C GLY A 795 12.54 -17.81 2.64
N ALA A 796 13.21 -16.84 3.27
CA ALA A 796 14.67 -16.71 3.19
C ALA A 796 15.42 -17.93 3.74
N TYR A 797 14.90 -18.58 4.79
CA TYR A 797 15.45 -19.82 5.33
C TYR A 797 15.28 -21.04 4.41
N THR A 798 14.33 -21.04 3.46
CA THR A 798 14.21 -22.13 2.48
C THR A 798 15.48 -22.33 1.67
N ALA A 799 16.25 -21.27 1.39
CA ALA A 799 17.49 -21.39 0.63
C ALA A 799 18.54 -22.27 1.34
N LEU A 800 18.59 -22.25 2.68
CA LEU A 800 19.47 -23.13 3.45
C LEU A 800 18.95 -24.57 3.42
N ALA A 801 17.63 -24.76 3.55
CA ALA A 801 16.98 -26.06 3.53
C ALA A 801 16.90 -26.73 2.13
N ASN A 802 17.30 -26.03 1.07
CA ASN A 802 17.25 -26.49 -0.33
C ASN A 802 18.61 -26.33 -1.04
N ASN A 803 19.71 -26.67 -0.38
CA ASN A 803 21.04 -26.76 -1.01
C ASN A 803 21.47 -25.44 -1.68
N GLY A 804 21.07 -24.29 -1.11
CA GLY A 804 21.34 -22.94 -1.59
C GLY A 804 20.28 -22.33 -2.52
N LEU A 805 19.25 -23.10 -2.90
CA LEU A 805 18.23 -22.71 -3.86
C LEU A 805 17.04 -21.99 -3.18
N PHE A 806 16.91 -20.69 -3.44
CA PHE A 806 15.76 -19.90 -3.01
C PHE A 806 14.55 -20.08 -3.94
N THR A 807 13.36 -19.88 -3.40
CA THR A 807 12.09 -19.80 -4.13
C THR A 807 11.19 -18.80 -3.39
N GLU A 808 10.61 -17.84 -4.12
CA GLU A 808 9.70 -16.86 -3.51
C GLU A 808 8.45 -17.57 -2.93
N PRO A 809 8.04 -17.31 -1.67
CA PRO A 809 6.89 -17.99 -1.07
C PRO A 809 5.57 -17.70 -1.80
N TYR A 810 4.80 -18.74 -2.12
CA TYR A 810 3.50 -18.61 -2.78
C TYR A 810 2.40 -19.42 -2.09
N LEU A 811 1.18 -18.87 -2.13
CA LEU A 811 -0.01 -19.38 -1.43
C LEU A 811 -1.04 -20.01 -2.40
N PHE A 812 -0.89 -19.81 -3.71
CA PHE A 812 -1.78 -20.34 -4.73
C PHE A 812 -1.05 -20.87 -5.96
N THR A 813 -1.60 -21.90 -6.60
CA THR A 813 -1.07 -22.49 -7.83
C THR A 813 -1.73 -21.89 -9.07
N ARG A 814 -3.07 -21.79 -9.08
CA ARG A 814 -3.85 -21.26 -10.21
C ARG A 814 -5.07 -20.47 -9.75
N VAL A 815 -5.50 -19.53 -10.60
CA VAL A 815 -6.80 -18.85 -10.51
C VAL A 815 -7.47 -18.95 -11.86
N LEU A 816 -8.65 -19.55 -11.89
CA LEU A 816 -9.50 -19.67 -13.09
C LEU A 816 -10.68 -18.71 -12.99
N ASP A 817 -11.22 -18.27 -14.13
CA ASP A 817 -12.57 -17.67 -14.18
C ASP A 817 -13.66 -18.76 -14.10
N ALA A 818 -14.92 -18.33 -14.02
CA ALA A 818 -16.07 -19.24 -13.94
C ALA A 818 -16.29 -20.15 -15.17
N ASP A 819 -15.63 -19.87 -16.30
CA ASP A 819 -15.62 -20.77 -17.48
C ASP A 819 -14.41 -21.73 -17.46
N GLY A 820 -13.58 -21.70 -16.41
CA GLY A 820 -12.36 -22.50 -16.26
C GLY A 820 -11.14 -21.95 -17.00
N LYS A 821 -11.18 -20.72 -17.53
CA LYS A 821 -10.04 -20.08 -18.21
C LYS A 821 -9.04 -19.58 -17.17
N ILE A 822 -7.76 -19.95 -17.32
CA ILE A 822 -6.66 -19.48 -16.46
C ILE A 822 -6.55 -17.94 -16.51
N LEU A 823 -6.79 -17.30 -15.37
CA LEU A 823 -6.50 -15.88 -15.12
C LEU A 823 -5.09 -15.70 -14.56
N LEU A 824 -4.69 -16.51 -13.58
CA LEU A 824 -3.33 -16.53 -13.03
C LEU A 824 -2.84 -17.97 -12.89
N GLU A 825 -1.54 -18.17 -13.07
CA GLU A 825 -0.85 -19.45 -12.86
C GLU A 825 0.54 -19.14 -12.29
N HIS A 826 0.85 -19.74 -11.13
CA HIS A 826 2.10 -19.51 -10.44
C HIS A 826 3.13 -20.54 -10.89
N THR A 827 3.98 -20.15 -11.84
CA THR A 827 5.20 -20.88 -12.20
C THR A 827 6.33 -20.42 -11.27
N PRO A 828 6.79 -21.25 -10.31
CA PRO A 828 7.83 -20.84 -9.37
C PRO A 828 9.16 -20.60 -10.09
N SER A 829 9.86 -19.52 -9.71
CA SER A 829 11.23 -19.25 -10.13
C SER A 829 12.22 -19.66 -9.04
N PHE A 830 13.39 -20.12 -9.46
CA PHE A 830 14.42 -20.64 -8.57
C PHE A 830 15.71 -19.83 -8.74
N GLU A 831 16.31 -19.36 -7.65
CA GLU A 831 17.60 -18.69 -7.67
C GLU A 831 18.61 -19.43 -6.78
N GLN A 832 19.78 -19.78 -7.33
CA GLN A 832 20.88 -20.32 -6.54
C GLN A 832 21.55 -19.17 -5.77
N VAL A 833 21.09 -18.93 -4.53
CA VAL A 833 21.55 -17.80 -3.72
C VAL A 833 22.88 -18.11 -3.06
N PHE A 834 23.02 -19.31 -2.50
CA PHE A 834 24.27 -19.84 -1.95
C PHE A 834 24.73 -21.04 -2.76
N ARG A 835 26.00 -21.41 -2.66
CA ARG A 835 26.49 -22.74 -3.08
C ARG A 835 25.91 -23.84 -2.18
N GLU A 836 25.82 -25.05 -2.72
CA GLU A 836 25.35 -26.23 -1.99
C GLU A 836 26.16 -26.48 -0.71
N GLU A 837 27.51 -26.41 -0.78
CA GLU A 837 28.35 -26.64 0.39
C GLU A 837 28.19 -25.54 1.45
N THR A 838 27.86 -24.31 1.05
CA THR A 838 27.55 -23.22 1.97
C THR A 838 26.25 -23.51 2.74
N ALA A 839 25.21 -23.96 2.05
CA ALA A 839 23.91 -24.27 2.64
C ALA A 839 23.98 -25.50 3.57
N ASP A 840 24.69 -26.55 3.16
CA ASP A 840 24.93 -27.75 3.98
C ASP A 840 25.69 -27.40 5.26
N ILE A 841 26.82 -26.68 5.15
CA ILE A 841 27.62 -26.27 6.31
C ILE A 841 26.81 -25.38 7.26
N MET A 842 26.00 -24.45 6.74
CA MET A 842 25.16 -23.61 7.59
C MET A 842 24.07 -24.42 8.29
N THR A 843 23.39 -25.31 7.57
CA THR A 843 22.33 -26.16 8.13
C THR A 843 22.86 -27.10 9.21
N ASP A 844 24.03 -27.72 8.98
CA ASP A 844 24.73 -28.57 9.95
C ASP A 844 25.11 -27.82 11.25
N ILE A 845 25.51 -26.54 11.15
CA ILE A 845 25.75 -25.68 12.33
C ILE A 845 24.43 -25.32 13.04
N LEU A 846 23.34 -25.12 12.31
CA LEU A 846 22.02 -24.82 12.87
C LEU A 846 21.34 -26.04 13.52
N VAL A 847 21.68 -27.27 13.11
CA VAL A 847 21.33 -28.49 13.88
C VAL A 847 22.01 -28.46 15.26
N GLU A 848 23.31 -28.14 15.30
CA GLU A 848 24.04 -28.01 16.57
C GLU A 848 23.42 -26.95 17.51
N THR A 849 22.85 -25.86 16.98
CA THR A 849 22.16 -24.84 17.78
C THR A 849 20.99 -25.46 18.57
N LEU A 850 20.07 -26.15 17.89
CA LEU A 850 18.90 -26.74 18.55
C LEU A 850 19.26 -27.90 19.50
N GLU A 851 20.28 -28.70 19.16
CA GLU A 851 20.74 -29.81 20.02
C GLU A 851 21.48 -29.34 21.28
N ASN A 852 22.21 -28.21 21.23
CA ASN A 852 23.14 -27.81 22.30
C ASN A 852 22.73 -26.52 23.07
N ALA A 853 21.81 -25.70 22.55
CA ALA A 853 21.35 -24.49 23.24
C ALA A 853 20.38 -24.85 24.38
N SER A 854 20.89 -25.10 25.58
CA SER A 854 20.11 -25.55 26.76
C SER A 854 18.93 -24.66 27.19
N TRP A 855 18.83 -23.44 26.67
CA TRP A 855 17.74 -22.49 26.89
C TRP A 855 16.66 -22.47 25.78
N ILE A 856 16.87 -23.22 24.69
CA ILE A 856 15.93 -23.44 23.57
C ILE A 856 15.57 -24.94 23.45
N ALA A 857 16.56 -25.81 23.61
CA ALA A 857 16.52 -27.24 23.35
C ALA A 857 15.31 -28.03 23.90
N PRO A 858 14.81 -27.83 25.14
CA PRO A 858 13.73 -28.69 25.68
C PRO A 858 12.37 -28.52 24.98
N TYR A 859 12.20 -27.50 24.11
CA TYR A 859 10.95 -27.25 23.37
C TYR A 859 11.10 -27.33 21.85
N ALA A 860 12.33 -27.29 21.31
CA ALA A 860 12.60 -27.27 19.87
C ALA A 860 13.13 -28.61 19.30
N ARG A 861 13.50 -29.56 20.16
CA ARG A 861 13.99 -30.87 19.72
C ARG A 861 12.84 -31.77 19.26
N LEU A 862 13.03 -32.44 18.11
CA LEU A 862 12.15 -33.50 17.63
C LEU A 862 12.84 -34.85 17.87
N ASP A 863 12.18 -35.78 18.56
CA ASP A 863 12.80 -37.05 18.98
C ASP A 863 13.15 -38.00 17.82
N THR A 864 12.50 -37.83 16.66
CA THR A 864 12.59 -38.73 15.49
C THR A 864 13.06 -38.03 14.21
N GLN A 865 13.38 -36.73 14.26
CA GLN A 865 13.71 -35.92 13.09
C GLN A 865 14.87 -34.97 13.39
N LYS A 866 15.72 -34.70 12.40
CA LYS A 866 16.67 -33.58 12.47
C LYS A 866 15.90 -32.27 12.26
N ALA A 867 16.17 -31.28 13.09
CA ALA A 867 15.71 -29.91 12.94
C ALA A 867 16.92 -28.96 13.01
N ALA A 868 16.82 -27.80 12.38
CA ALA A 868 17.86 -26.76 12.36
C ALA A 868 17.19 -25.39 12.55
N GLY A 869 17.78 -24.50 13.35
CA GLY A 869 17.24 -23.18 13.68
C GLY A 869 18.17 -22.29 14.49
#